data_AF-A0A938LHB8-F1
#
_entry.id   AF-A0A938LHB8-F1
#
_cell.length_a   1.000
_cell.length_b   1.000
_cell.length_c   1.000
_cell.angle_alpha   90.00
_cell.angle_beta   90.00
_cell.angle_gamma   90.00
#
_symmetry.space_group_name_H-M   'P 1'
#
loop_
_entity.id
_entity.type
_entity.pdbx_description
1 polymer ?
#
loop_
_entity_poly.entity_id
_entity_poly.type
_entity_poly.pdbx_seq_one_letter_code
_entity_poly.pdbx_strand_id
1 'polypeptide(L)'
;MDKRFIAFVVLSTGMMLAYITLNEFLAPNRPDIADGPADGDKPRVADADKAKGEGPSKSKDAGKADGQPAAVGKEGTETAGGPDARPAEAADGGDRKDGADAVPDVARKWVTLGHFGSNQPYRLMAILTNRGAAIEKLELVERAPNGRFRFLDLDDSTGYPGYLALVDEGPAGCRIHVVPPGSPAALARCVKEGIEPGLRAGDLLARIDSANVLSRGEVVEALRDSKPGETIQVDVHRENVGTLSFEIELAEKPLALIAPETPMSIGPGPNPPSFRVSLRAPVALAGTLRELAEDPGLATMDWEVVASDPSSVEFRVEIQSKDGKPSLEVRKRFRLAQAAGEPDSDDPAELAYHLEMDLEIRNTSETRQAVAVRWDGPNGLPSEGWWYANKVHPSFFGSAGARDLVWNAVGQGFGIRGARELYQQARGETPDKPVFTASGPEDATELRYAGIDAQYFCVAMLASGLRDGKTLPVAELIPGAAGDVASLDKARVKLTNATFSLGSLPRRLEPGESWSETAVVFAGPRETHVLDAYGIGDILYYGWFPWVAKPLSFVLRAFHFLVGNYGLAIIMLTVVVRAAMFPLSRKAARNAAMMQELAPELRKIAEKHKNDMEKRMAAQKELYARHNFNPFGGCLLMFIQLPIFIGLYRCLSVDIHLRQAPLVPGVAWASNLAGPDQLWRWPLPGFLAGETGFLGPYLNILPIITIVLFLVQQKLFTPPATDEQTRMQQQMMKFMMVFIGVMFFKVPSGLCIYFIASSIWGIAERLLLPKKTSPSSASGASHHSPPRRSGSGDGPMPAKQVRKQRRRW
;
A
#
# COMPACT_ATOMS: atom_id res chain seq x y z
N MET A 1 -1.24 39.61 -31.00
CA MET A 1 -2.02 38.49 -30.43
C MET A 1 -3.48 38.68 -30.78
N ASP A 2 -4.29 37.62 -30.74
CA ASP A 2 -5.75 37.75 -30.89
C ASP A 2 -6.32 38.45 -29.64
N LYS A 3 -7.30 39.37 -29.82
CA LYS A 3 -7.98 40.04 -28.70
C LYS A 3 -8.67 39.03 -27.78
N ARG A 4 -9.14 37.89 -28.33
CA ARG A 4 -9.72 36.78 -27.57
C ARG A 4 -8.71 36.08 -26.64
N PHE A 5 -7.43 36.02 -27.03
CA PHE A 5 -6.38 35.44 -26.19
C PHE A 5 -6.01 36.38 -25.03
N ILE A 6 -5.95 37.70 -25.28
CA ILE A 6 -5.72 38.68 -24.22
C ILE A 6 -6.90 38.70 -23.25
N ALA A 7 -8.15 38.68 -23.75
CA ALA A 7 -9.34 38.56 -22.91
C ALA A 7 -9.33 37.27 -22.09
N PHE A 8 -8.99 36.12 -22.68
CA PHE A 8 -8.87 34.85 -21.96
C PHE A 8 -7.80 34.91 -20.85
N VAL A 9 -6.60 35.43 -21.13
CA VAL A 9 -5.54 35.57 -20.12
C VAL A 9 -5.96 36.51 -18.99
N VAL A 10 -6.55 37.67 -19.29
CA VAL A 10 -7.04 38.60 -18.27
C VAL A 10 -8.16 37.98 -17.43
N LEU A 11 -9.10 37.25 -18.05
CA LEU A 11 -10.17 36.57 -17.32
C LEU A 11 -9.64 35.40 -16.47
N SER A 12 -8.69 34.62 -16.98
CA SER A 12 -8.07 33.52 -16.24
C SER A 12 -7.18 34.01 -15.09
N THR A 13 -6.40 35.07 -15.28
CA THR A 13 -5.63 35.68 -14.19
C THR A 13 -6.55 36.36 -13.17
N GLY A 14 -7.63 37.00 -13.61
CA GLY A 14 -8.67 37.53 -12.71
C GLY A 14 -9.33 36.42 -11.89
N MET A 15 -9.71 35.30 -12.52
CA MET A 15 -10.31 34.15 -11.85
C MET A 15 -9.31 33.42 -10.93
N MET A 16 -8.02 33.39 -11.27
CA MET A 16 -6.96 32.84 -10.42
C MET A 16 -6.67 33.73 -9.20
N LEU A 17 -6.65 35.06 -9.36
CA LEU A 17 -6.50 36.00 -8.25
C LEU A 17 -7.74 36.00 -7.34
N ALA A 18 -8.94 35.92 -7.93
CA ALA A 18 -10.19 35.72 -7.19
C ALA A 18 -10.18 34.37 -6.45
N TYR A 19 -9.70 33.29 -7.06
CA TYR A 19 -9.55 32.00 -6.37
C TYR A 19 -8.56 32.08 -5.20
N ILE A 20 -7.41 32.74 -5.37
CA ILE A 20 -6.41 32.90 -4.29
C ILE A 20 -6.99 33.72 -3.13
N THR A 21 -7.58 34.89 -3.40
CA THR A 21 -8.20 35.73 -2.35
C THR A 21 -9.42 35.10 -1.72
N LEU A 22 -10.26 34.38 -2.47
CA LEU A 22 -11.37 33.62 -1.91
C LEU A 22 -10.87 32.43 -1.06
N ASN A 23 -9.75 31.80 -1.44
CA ASN A 23 -9.13 30.74 -0.67
C ASN A 23 -8.43 31.26 0.59
N GLU A 24 -7.93 32.50 0.62
CA GLU A 24 -7.48 33.15 1.86
C GLU A 24 -8.66 33.59 2.75
N PHE A 25 -9.81 33.93 2.16
CA PHE A 25 -11.03 34.32 2.89
C PHE A 25 -11.88 33.13 3.38
N LEU A 26 -11.74 31.95 2.74
CA LEU A 26 -12.43 30.71 3.10
C LEU A 26 -11.51 29.67 3.77
N ALA A 27 -10.19 29.91 3.83
CA ALA A 27 -9.32 29.15 4.72
C ALA A 27 -9.71 29.49 6.18
N PRO A 28 -9.98 28.48 7.04
CA PRO A 28 -10.26 28.75 8.44
C PRO A 28 -8.99 29.30 9.11
N ASN A 29 -9.04 30.57 9.52
CA ASN A 29 -8.05 31.10 10.46
C ASN A 29 -8.10 30.27 11.74
N ARG A 30 -6.92 29.91 12.24
CA ARG A 30 -6.76 29.13 13.47
C ARG A 30 -7.35 29.92 14.65
N PRO A 31 -8.24 29.31 15.48
CA PRO A 31 -8.59 29.91 16.75
C PRO A 31 -7.45 29.67 17.75
N ASP A 32 -6.77 30.74 18.17
CA ASP A 32 -6.16 30.77 19.50
C ASP A 32 -7.31 30.87 20.52
N ILE A 33 -7.29 30.07 21.60
CA ILE A 33 -8.40 29.95 22.57
C ILE A 33 -7.91 30.27 23.98
N ALA A 34 -8.25 31.47 24.45
CA ALA A 34 -8.32 31.98 25.84
C ALA A 34 -8.62 33.49 25.75
N ASP A 35 -9.55 34.12 26.47
CA ASP A 35 -10.56 33.67 27.46
C ASP A 35 -11.82 34.55 27.31
N GLY A 36 -12.83 34.35 28.17
CA GLY A 36 -13.85 35.36 28.46
C GLY A 36 -14.68 35.01 29.70
N PRO A 37 -15.73 35.78 30.03
CA PRO A 37 -15.96 37.18 29.68
C PRO A 37 -16.30 38.07 30.90
N ALA A 38 -15.88 39.33 30.91
CA ALA A 38 -16.37 40.32 31.89
C ALA A 38 -16.31 41.77 31.37
N ASP A 39 -17.51 42.34 31.20
CA ASP A 39 -17.99 43.71 31.52
C ASP A 39 -17.11 44.98 31.30
N GLY A 40 -17.76 46.15 31.17
CA GLY A 40 -17.15 47.46 31.44
C GLY A 40 -16.74 48.33 30.23
N ASP A 41 -17.40 49.48 30.15
CA ASP A 41 -17.10 50.77 29.46
C ASP A 41 -15.86 51.02 28.57
N LYS A 42 -16.07 51.94 27.60
CA LYS A 42 -15.03 52.73 26.91
C LYS A 42 -14.63 53.92 27.81
N PRO A 43 -13.36 54.42 27.85
CA PRO A 43 -12.79 55.11 26.68
C PRO A 43 -11.24 55.31 26.57
N ARG A 44 -10.82 55.91 25.42
CA ARG A 44 -9.66 56.82 25.19
C ARG A 44 -8.19 56.37 25.38
N VAL A 45 -7.46 56.36 24.24
CA VAL A 45 -6.25 57.17 23.91
C VAL A 45 -5.19 57.45 25.00
N ALA A 46 -3.94 56.98 24.78
CA ALA A 46 -2.69 57.73 25.01
C ALA A 46 -1.44 57.08 24.33
N ASP A 47 -0.37 57.87 24.16
CA ASP A 47 0.87 57.67 23.39
C ASP A 47 2.00 56.78 24.00
N ALA A 48 3.09 56.65 23.22
CA ALA A 48 4.53 56.62 23.62
C ALA A 48 5.26 55.25 23.82
N ASP A 49 6.58 55.10 23.61
CA ASP A 49 7.57 55.77 22.72
C ASP A 49 8.95 55.04 22.76
N LYS A 50 9.61 54.82 21.60
CA LYS A 50 11.04 54.36 21.41
C LYS A 50 11.44 53.01 22.06
N ALA A 51 12.61 52.38 21.79
CA ALA A 51 13.85 52.86 21.13
C ALA A 51 14.59 51.82 20.24
N LYS A 52 15.62 52.33 19.56
CA LYS A 52 16.69 51.72 18.72
C LYS A 52 17.47 50.56 19.39
N GLY A 53 18.24 49.72 18.69
CA GLY A 53 18.48 49.58 17.24
C GLY A 53 19.83 48.92 16.87
N GLU A 54 20.14 48.90 15.57
CA GLU A 54 21.49 48.69 14.94
C GLU A 54 22.15 47.29 14.91
N GLY A 55 22.97 47.06 13.87
CA GLY A 55 23.94 45.96 13.65
C GLY A 55 25.25 46.57 13.10
N PRO A 56 26.05 45.96 12.17
CA PRO A 56 26.05 44.60 11.59
C PRO A 56 27.49 44.00 11.35
N SER A 57 27.59 42.90 10.57
CA SER A 57 28.68 42.58 9.59
C SER A 57 30.05 41.89 9.95
N LYS A 58 30.15 40.59 9.60
CA LYS A 58 31.17 39.85 8.79
C LYS A 58 32.71 40.10 8.85
N SER A 59 33.47 38.99 9.06
CA SER A 59 34.70 38.53 8.33
C SER A 59 34.81 36.97 8.44
N LYS A 60 35.67 36.13 7.82
CA LYS A 60 36.85 36.17 6.89
C LYS A 60 38.24 36.47 7.50
N ASP A 61 39.39 35.86 7.13
CA ASP A 61 39.83 34.70 6.26
C ASP A 61 41.32 34.36 6.62
N ALA A 62 42.04 33.29 6.21
CA ALA A 62 41.76 31.86 5.90
C ALA A 62 43.08 31.07 5.54
N GLY A 63 43.31 29.84 6.04
CA GLY A 63 44.43 28.92 5.65
C GLY A 63 44.36 27.56 6.41
N LYS A 64 44.66 26.35 5.87
CA LYS A 64 45.75 25.74 5.05
C LYS A 64 47.02 25.35 5.86
N ALA A 65 47.68 24.19 5.65
CA ALA A 65 47.56 23.17 4.58
C ALA A 65 48.00 21.72 4.99
N ASP A 66 47.59 20.76 4.14
CA ASP A 66 48.24 19.50 3.67
C ASP A 66 48.89 18.46 4.61
N GLY A 67 48.70 17.17 4.26
CA GLY A 67 49.47 16.02 4.79
C GLY A 67 48.82 14.65 4.59
N GLN A 68 49.31 13.84 3.64
CA GLN A 68 48.97 12.41 3.49
C GLN A 68 50.17 11.62 2.95
N PRO A 69 50.47 10.45 3.55
CA PRO A 69 50.96 9.30 2.80
C PRO A 69 50.21 8.01 3.19
N ALA A 70 50.62 6.86 2.63
CA ALA A 70 49.95 5.57 2.81
C ALA A 70 50.93 4.39 2.97
N ALA A 71 50.36 3.24 3.35
CA ALA A 71 50.82 1.87 3.09
C ALA A 71 51.90 1.22 4.00
N VAL A 72 52.00 -0.11 3.80
CA VAL A 72 52.91 -1.11 4.39
C VAL A 72 52.56 -1.55 5.82
N GLY A 73 52.04 -2.78 5.95
CA GLY A 73 51.73 -3.43 7.23
C GLY A 73 52.81 -4.39 7.72
N LYS A 74 52.45 -5.23 8.71
CA LYS A 74 53.24 -6.38 9.18
C LYS A 74 52.35 -7.46 9.82
N GLU A 75 52.90 -8.66 9.94
CA GLU A 75 52.18 -9.87 10.37
C GLU A 75 52.20 -10.10 11.90
N GLY A 76 51.16 -10.76 12.39
CA GLY A 76 51.24 -11.87 13.34
C GLY A 76 51.88 -11.68 14.73
N THR A 77 51.03 -11.73 15.77
CA THR A 77 51.31 -12.59 16.94
C THR A 77 49.99 -13.03 17.59
N GLU A 78 49.96 -14.25 18.14
CA GLU A 78 48.79 -14.84 18.79
C GLU A 78 48.79 -14.55 20.30
N THR A 79 47.62 -14.56 20.96
CA THR A 79 47.34 -15.50 22.08
C THR A 79 45.92 -15.40 22.66
N ALA A 80 45.34 -16.59 22.92
CA ALA A 80 44.40 -16.96 24.00
C ALA A 80 43.10 -16.17 24.30
N GLY A 81 41.98 -16.91 24.39
CA GLY A 81 40.85 -16.59 25.26
C GLY A 81 39.52 -16.29 24.54
N GLY A 82 38.60 -17.27 24.56
CA GLY A 82 37.15 -17.04 24.41
C GLY A 82 36.42 -17.51 25.68
N PRO A 83 35.11 -17.81 25.65
CA PRO A 83 34.15 -17.63 24.55
C PRO A 83 33.00 -16.67 24.91
N ASP A 84 32.14 -16.35 23.96
CA ASP A 84 30.74 -16.01 24.28
C ASP A 84 29.81 -16.35 23.09
N ALA A 85 29.04 -17.42 23.23
CA ALA A 85 28.11 -17.89 22.22
C ALA A 85 26.67 -17.57 22.65
N ARG A 86 25.94 -16.84 21.82
CA ARG A 86 24.53 -16.52 22.07
C ARG A 86 23.72 -17.82 22.08
N PRO A 87 22.86 -18.07 23.08
CA PRO A 87 22.00 -19.24 23.08
C PRO A 87 21.02 -19.16 21.89
N ALA A 88 20.96 -20.22 21.10
CA ALA A 88 19.91 -20.39 20.10
C ALA A 88 18.65 -20.93 20.77
N GLU A 89 17.48 -20.53 20.27
CA GLU A 89 16.20 -21.14 20.68
C GLU A 89 16.17 -22.61 20.22
N ALA A 90 15.87 -23.51 21.15
CA ALA A 90 15.72 -24.93 20.90
C ALA A 90 14.23 -25.31 20.90
N ALA A 91 13.90 -26.42 20.23
CA ALA A 91 12.53 -26.87 20.02
C ALA A 91 11.81 -27.33 21.31
N ASP A 92 10.49 -27.47 21.19
CA ASP A 92 9.57 -27.95 22.23
C ASP A 92 9.87 -29.39 22.70
N GLY A 93 9.41 -29.73 23.91
CA GLY A 93 9.53 -31.06 24.50
C GLY A 93 10.48 -31.15 25.70
N GLY A 94 10.11 -30.58 26.85
CA GLY A 94 10.83 -30.78 28.12
C GLY A 94 10.11 -30.20 29.34
N ASP A 95 10.03 -30.98 30.42
CA ASP A 95 9.39 -30.62 31.70
C ASP A 95 9.91 -29.27 32.25
N ARG A 96 9.00 -28.33 32.51
CA ARG A 96 9.28 -27.17 33.38
C ARG A 96 8.67 -27.39 34.77
N LYS A 97 9.47 -27.95 35.67
CA LYS A 97 9.32 -27.68 37.10
C LYS A 97 10.31 -26.58 37.48
N ASP A 98 9.77 -25.42 37.84
CA ASP A 98 10.05 -24.72 39.10
C ASP A 98 9.46 -23.30 39.08
N GLY A 99 8.65 -22.96 40.09
CA GLY A 99 8.45 -21.56 40.53
C GLY A 99 7.55 -20.63 39.71
N ALA A 100 6.56 -21.12 38.95
CA ALA A 100 5.53 -20.28 38.32
C ALA A 100 4.18 -20.31 39.08
N ASP A 101 3.43 -19.21 39.03
CA ASP A 101 2.14 -19.06 39.73
C ASP A 101 1.07 -20.06 39.24
N ALA A 102 0.18 -20.49 40.14
CA ALA A 102 -0.79 -21.57 39.91
C ALA A 102 -2.01 -21.10 39.10
N VAL A 103 -1.84 -20.85 37.81
CA VAL A 103 -2.94 -20.61 36.85
C VAL A 103 -3.78 -21.89 36.69
N PRO A 104 -5.13 -21.81 36.66
CA PRO A 104 -5.99 -22.98 36.40
C PRO A 104 -5.69 -23.67 35.06
N ASP A 105 -5.84 -25.00 35.02
CA ASP A 105 -5.69 -25.80 33.80
C ASP A 105 -6.89 -25.61 32.86
N VAL A 106 -6.83 -24.58 32.03
CA VAL A 106 -7.87 -24.25 31.05
C VAL A 106 -7.50 -24.83 29.68
N ALA A 107 -8.18 -25.90 29.29
CA ALA A 107 -8.02 -26.50 27.97
C ALA A 107 -8.18 -25.48 26.83
N ARG A 108 -7.27 -25.50 25.85
CA ARG A 108 -7.27 -24.59 24.70
C ARG A 108 -8.51 -24.75 23.84
N LYS A 109 -9.12 -23.63 23.47
CA LYS A 109 -10.39 -23.52 22.74
C LYS A 109 -10.31 -22.43 21.68
N TRP A 110 -11.09 -22.63 20.62
CA TRP A 110 -11.29 -21.68 19.55
C TRP A 110 -12.76 -21.28 19.47
N VAL A 111 -13.02 -20.02 19.14
CA VAL A 111 -14.37 -19.45 19.02
C VAL A 111 -14.48 -18.74 17.68
N THR A 112 -15.54 -19.01 16.92
CA THR A 112 -15.83 -18.30 15.67
C THR A 112 -16.93 -17.27 15.91
N LEU A 113 -16.65 -16.02 15.55
CA LEU A 113 -17.66 -14.97 15.36
C LEU A 113 -17.91 -14.81 13.86
N GLY A 114 -19.16 -14.53 13.49
CA GLY A 114 -19.62 -14.48 12.11
C GLY A 114 -19.92 -15.87 11.55
N HIS A 115 -20.13 -15.93 10.24
CA HIS A 115 -20.52 -17.14 9.51
C HIS A 115 -19.85 -17.12 8.12
N PHE A 116 -19.75 -18.26 7.44
CA PHE A 116 -19.15 -18.35 6.10
C PHE A 116 -20.20 -18.32 4.98
N GLY A 117 -21.39 -18.87 5.25
CA GLY A 117 -22.52 -18.92 4.31
C GLY A 117 -23.09 -17.54 3.94
N SER A 118 -23.95 -17.50 2.90
CA SER A 118 -24.41 -16.26 2.26
C SER A 118 -25.52 -15.48 2.97
N ASN A 119 -26.29 -16.12 3.86
CA ASN A 119 -27.41 -15.50 4.56
C ASN A 119 -27.00 -15.02 5.95
N GLN A 120 -26.26 -13.90 6.03
CA GLN A 120 -25.74 -13.34 7.28
C GLN A 120 -25.62 -11.80 7.23
N PRO A 121 -25.59 -11.12 8.40
CA PRO A 121 -25.32 -9.67 8.47
C PRO A 121 -23.81 -9.32 8.52
N TYR A 122 -22.90 -10.29 8.63
CA TYR A 122 -21.48 -10.00 8.84
C TYR A 122 -20.69 -9.87 7.52
N ARG A 123 -19.85 -8.83 7.40
CA ARG A 123 -18.84 -8.70 6.32
C ARG A 123 -17.52 -9.42 6.65
N LEU A 124 -17.30 -9.69 7.92
CA LEU A 124 -16.12 -10.33 8.50
C LEU A 124 -16.48 -11.62 9.22
N MET A 125 -15.56 -12.59 9.26
CA MET A 125 -15.64 -13.78 10.12
C MET A 125 -14.33 -13.89 10.90
N ALA A 126 -14.41 -13.91 12.23
CA ALA A 126 -13.27 -13.90 13.12
C ALA A 126 -13.13 -15.24 13.83
N ILE A 127 -11.91 -15.76 13.91
CA ILE A 127 -11.58 -16.99 14.61
C ILE A 127 -10.59 -16.62 15.71
N LEU A 128 -11.04 -16.74 16.95
CA LEU A 128 -10.30 -16.33 18.14
C LEU A 128 -9.85 -17.56 18.90
N THR A 129 -8.66 -17.51 19.48
CA THR A 129 -8.14 -18.51 20.41
C THR A 129 -8.25 -17.97 21.84
N ASN A 130 -8.59 -18.82 22.80
CA ASN A 130 -8.52 -18.43 24.21
C ASN A 130 -7.07 -18.21 24.69
N ARG A 131 -6.06 -18.64 23.92
CA ARG A 131 -4.65 -18.36 24.22
C ARG A 131 -4.33 -16.87 24.09
N GLY A 132 -4.17 -16.20 25.22
CA GLY A 132 -4.01 -14.74 25.29
C GLY A 132 -5.26 -13.96 24.84
N ALA A 133 -6.43 -14.61 24.80
CA ALA A 133 -7.72 -14.07 24.35
C ALA A 133 -7.56 -13.25 23.04
N ALA A 134 -7.18 -13.92 21.95
CA ALA A 134 -6.54 -13.28 20.79
C ALA A 134 -7.19 -13.68 19.46
N ILE A 135 -7.04 -12.82 18.44
CA ILE A 135 -7.53 -13.11 17.09
C ILE A 135 -6.50 -13.95 16.35
N GLU A 136 -6.84 -15.19 16.04
CA GLU A 136 -5.99 -16.11 15.29
C GLU A 136 -6.19 -15.95 13.78
N LYS A 137 -7.44 -15.81 13.32
CA LYS A 137 -7.74 -15.53 11.91
C LYS A 137 -8.88 -14.52 11.76
N LEU A 138 -8.87 -13.76 10.67
CA LEU A 138 -9.94 -12.82 10.29
C LEU A 138 -10.13 -12.82 8.78
N GLU A 139 -11.32 -13.15 8.30
CA GLU A 139 -11.65 -13.32 6.87
C GLU A 139 -12.75 -12.36 6.40
N LEU A 140 -12.62 -11.84 5.18
CA LEU A 140 -13.65 -11.06 4.49
C LEU A 140 -14.66 -12.00 3.81
N VAL A 141 -15.78 -12.24 4.49
CA VAL A 141 -16.88 -13.13 4.03
C VAL A 141 -18.01 -12.38 3.31
N GLU A 142 -17.87 -11.06 3.13
CA GLU A 142 -18.73 -10.23 2.30
C GLU A 142 -18.88 -10.78 0.88
N ARG A 143 -20.10 -10.72 0.32
CA ARG A 143 -20.43 -11.24 -1.02
C ARG A 143 -20.85 -10.14 -1.97
N ALA A 144 -20.42 -10.26 -3.22
CA ALA A 144 -20.88 -9.43 -4.32
C ALA A 144 -22.30 -9.86 -4.76
N PRO A 145 -23.04 -9.05 -5.55
CA PRO A 145 -24.41 -9.37 -6.00
C PRO A 145 -24.57 -10.66 -6.83
N ASN A 146 -23.47 -11.30 -7.23
CA ASN A 146 -23.45 -12.61 -7.89
C ASN A 146 -23.30 -13.80 -6.91
N GLY A 147 -23.32 -13.57 -5.59
CA GLY A 147 -23.21 -14.57 -4.53
C GLY A 147 -21.79 -15.02 -4.19
N ARG A 148 -20.78 -14.70 -5.01
CA ARG A 148 -19.36 -14.97 -4.72
C ARG A 148 -18.80 -13.97 -3.72
N PHE A 149 -17.70 -14.30 -3.05
CA PHE A 149 -17.03 -13.36 -2.15
C PHE A 149 -16.55 -12.11 -2.90
N ARG A 150 -16.73 -10.92 -2.31
CA ARG A 150 -16.25 -9.64 -2.88
C ARG A 150 -14.73 -9.63 -2.98
N PHE A 151 -14.05 -10.16 -1.98
CA PHE A 151 -12.59 -10.20 -1.89
C PHE A 151 -12.09 -11.63 -1.71
N LEU A 152 -11.24 -12.07 -2.63
CA LEU A 152 -10.64 -13.41 -2.63
C LEU A 152 -9.15 -13.33 -2.32
N ASP A 153 -8.60 -14.44 -1.81
CA ASP A 153 -7.17 -14.72 -1.97
C ASP A 153 -6.84 -14.79 -3.47
N LEU A 154 -5.65 -14.32 -3.86
CA LEU A 154 -5.16 -14.28 -5.24
C LEU A 154 -3.73 -14.84 -5.38
N ASP A 155 -3.06 -15.15 -4.25
CA ASP A 155 -1.81 -15.91 -4.26
C ASP A 155 -2.10 -17.43 -4.11
N ASP A 156 -3.25 -17.79 -3.55
CA ASP A 156 -3.76 -19.17 -3.46
C ASP A 156 -5.09 -19.32 -4.22
N SER A 157 -5.19 -20.37 -5.04
CA SER A 157 -6.36 -20.68 -5.88
C SER A 157 -6.91 -22.10 -5.66
N THR A 158 -6.48 -22.76 -4.58
CA THR A 158 -6.96 -24.09 -4.19
C THR A 158 -8.43 -24.10 -3.78
N GLY A 159 -9.06 -25.28 -3.80
CA GLY A 159 -10.38 -25.47 -3.23
C GLY A 159 -10.34 -25.37 -1.69
N TYR A 160 -11.20 -24.54 -1.12
CA TYR A 160 -11.13 -24.19 0.30
C TYR A 160 -12.21 -24.89 1.15
N PRO A 161 -11.85 -25.73 2.13
CA PRO A 161 -12.82 -26.39 3.01
C PRO A 161 -13.31 -25.49 4.17
N GLY A 162 -12.63 -24.36 4.42
CA GLY A 162 -12.73 -23.57 5.65
C GLY A 162 -11.43 -23.63 6.47
N TYR A 163 -11.31 -22.81 7.52
CA TYR A 163 -10.16 -22.86 8.43
C TYR A 163 -10.42 -23.86 9.54
N LEU A 164 -9.52 -24.82 9.76
CA LEU A 164 -9.74 -25.95 10.69
C LEU A 164 -8.90 -25.89 11.98
N ALA A 165 -8.03 -24.89 12.12
CA ALA A 165 -7.05 -24.76 13.22
C ALA A 165 -6.30 -26.07 13.50
N LEU A 166 -5.78 -26.72 12.45
CA LEU A 166 -5.22 -28.07 12.53
C LEU A 166 -3.98 -28.14 13.44
N VAL A 167 -3.98 -29.05 14.40
CA VAL A 167 -2.82 -29.37 15.25
C VAL A 167 -2.35 -30.79 14.95
N ASP A 168 -1.04 -30.96 14.75
CA ASP A 168 -0.44 -32.23 14.37
C ASP A 168 -0.28 -33.13 15.60
N GLU A 169 -0.93 -34.30 15.62
CA GLU A 169 -0.80 -35.30 16.69
C GLU A 169 0.13 -36.47 16.30
N GLY A 170 1.12 -36.16 15.47
CA GLY A 170 2.10 -37.12 14.97
C GLY A 170 1.46 -38.22 14.11
N PRO A 171 1.74 -39.52 14.37
CA PRO A 171 1.27 -40.62 13.52
C PRO A 171 -0.24 -40.88 13.59
N ALA A 172 -0.98 -40.14 14.43
CA ALA A 172 -2.42 -40.30 14.58
C ALA A 172 -3.24 -39.51 13.52
N GLY A 173 -2.70 -38.40 13.00
CA GLY A 173 -3.40 -37.46 12.13
C GLY A 173 -3.33 -36.02 12.62
N CYS A 174 -4.12 -35.14 12.00
CA CYS A 174 -4.27 -33.74 12.40
C CYS A 174 -5.59 -33.53 13.16
N ARG A 175 -5.57 -33.02 14.40
CA ARG A 175 -6.81 -32.68 15.10
C ARG A 175 -7.41 -31.38 14.58
N ILE A 176 -8.69 -31.43 14.24
CA ILE A 176 -9.51 -30.26 13.90
C ILE A 176 -9.93 -29.58 15.20
N HIS A 177 -9.63 -28.29 15.35
CA HIS A 177 -9.98 -27.52 16.57
C HIS A 177 -11.09 -26.49 16.37
N VAL A 178 -11.39 -26.12 15.12
CA VAL A 178 -12.54 -25.26 14.78
C VAL A 178 -13.16 -25.72 13.46
N VAL A 179 -14.47 -25.55 13.30
CA VAL A 179 -15.18 -25.76 12.03
C VAL A 179 -16.13 -24.59 11.84
N PRO A 180 -15.76 -23.57 11.03
CA PRO A 180 -16.50 -22.31 10.96
C PRO A 180 -17.94 -22.51 10.46
N PRO A 181 -18.96 -21.91 11.11
CA PRO A 181 -20.35 -22.10 10.73
C PRO A 181 -20.63 -21.80 9.24
N GLY A 182 -21.25 -22.76 8.54
CA GLY A 182 -21.56 -22.65 7.12
C GLY A 182 -20.36 -22.74 6.15
N SER A 183 -19.16 -23.09 6.64
CA SER A 183 -18.04 -23.49 5.77
C SER A 183 -18.32 -24.84 5.11
N PRO A 184 -17.66 -25.20 3.99
CA PRO A 184 -17.78 -26.53 3.40
C PRO A 184 -17.55 -27.67 4.40
N ALA A 185 -16.58 -27.56 5.30
CA ALA A 185 -16.35 -28.54 6.35
C ALA A 185 -17.53 -28.64 7.34
N ALA A 186 -18.25 -27.55 7.62
CA ALA A 186 -19.49 -27.57 8.42
C ALA A 186 -20.68 -28.16 7.65
N LEU A 187 -20.72 -28.01 6.33
CA LEU A 187 -21.78 -28.50 5.44
C LEU A 187 -21.52 -29.90 4.88
N ALA A 188 -20.36 -30.48 5.19
CA ALA A 188 -19.88 -31.76 4.69
C ALA A 188 -20.89 -32.90 4.88
N ARG A 189 -21.18 -33.66 3.82
CA ARG A 189 -22.15 -34.75 3.88
C ARG A 189 -21.46 -36.04 4.31
N CYS A 190 -21.93 -36.70 5.36
CA CYS A 190 -21.41 -38.03 5.69
C CYS A 190 -21.88 -39.06 4.63
N VAL A 191 -20.95 -39.89 4.15
CA VAL A 191 -21.23 -41.00 3.21
C VAL A 191 -22.12 -42.06 3.85
N LYS A 192 -22.08 -42.17 5.20
CA LYS A 192 -22.90 -43.10 5.97
C LYS A 192 -24.23 -42.44 6.37
N GLU A 193 -25.34 -43.04 5.94
CA GLU A 193 -26.69 -42.59 6.30
C GLU A 193 -26.92 -42.63 7.83
N GLY A 194 -27.76 -41.71 8.32
CA GLY A 194 -28.09 -41.57 9.74
C GLY A 194 -27.04 -40.84 10.59
N ILE A 195 -25.92 -40.41 10.01
CA ILE A 195 -24.94 -39.54 10.66
C ILE A 195 -25.24 -38.08 10.30
N GLU A 196 -25.22 -37.20 11.31
CA GLU A 196 -25.39 -35.75 11.11
C GLU A 196 -24.26 -35.17 10.23
N PRO A 197 -24.55 -34.18 9.36
CA PRO A 197 -23.54 -33.54 8.53
C PRO A 197 -22.52 -32.75 9.38
N GLY A 198 -21.41 -32.39 8.71
CA GLY A 198 -20.34 -31.58 9.25
C GLY A 198 -19.21 -32.36 9.92
N LEU A 199 -17.98 -31.93 9.64
CA LEU A 199 -16.83 -32.16 10.51
C LEU A 199 -17.04 -31.39 11.83
N ARG A 200 -16.33 -31.77 12.90
CA ARG A 200 -16.44 -31.19 14.24
C ARG A 200 -15.08 -30.86 14.83
N ALA A 201 -15.04 -29.86 15.70
CA ALA A 201 -13.90 -29.69 16.60
C ALA A 201 -13.75 -30.96 17.46
N GLY A 202 -12.53 -31.47 17.58
CA GLY A 202 -12.22 -32.76 18.18
C GLY A 202 -12.04 -33.90 17.18
N ASP A 203 -12.56 -33.80 15.94
CA ASP A 203 -12.32 -34.81 14.90
C ASP A 203 -10.83 -34.88 14.53
N LEU A 204 -10.32 -36.10 14.35
CA LEU A 204 -8.94 -36.36 13.94
C LEU A 204 -8.91 -36.69 12.44
N LEU A 205 -8.42 -35.73 11.64
CA LEU A 205 -8.29 -35.84 10.18
C LEU A 205 -7.14 -36.79 9.82
N ALA A 206 -7.46 -37.84 9.05
CA ALA A 206 -6.53 -38.93 8.73
C ALA A 206 -6.28 -39.12 7.23
N ARG A 207 -7.26 -38.82 6.36
CA ARG A 207 -7.14 -39.00 4.90
C ARG A 207 -7.94 -37.96 4.12
N ILE A 208 -7.37 -37.49 3.00
CA ILE A 208 -8.02 -36.70 1.95
C ILE A 208 -7.87 -37.48 0.64
N ASP A 209 -8.99 -37.89 0.05
CA ASP A 209 -9.07 -38.77 -1.12
C ASP A 209 -8.17 -40.02 -0.99
N SER A 210 -7.07 -40.09 -1.74
CA SER A 210 -6.07 -41.17 -1.66
C SER A 210 -4.86 -40.86 -0.78
N ALA A 211 -4.72 -39.64 -0.27
CA ALA A 211 -3.58 -39.18 0.49
C ALA A 211 -3.85 -39.26 2.01
N ASN A 212 -3.06 -40.07 2.72
CA ASN A 212 -3.03 -40.02 4.18
C ASN A 212 -2.40 -38.69 4.62
N VAL A 213 -2.91 -38.09 5.69
CA VAL A 213 -2.45 -36.80 6.20
C VAL A 213 -2.16 -36.90 7.70
N LEU A 214 -0.88 -36.75 8.06
CA LEU A 214 -0.39 -36.85 9.44
C LEU A 214 0.02 -35.47 9.99
N SER A 215 0.32 -34.53 9.09
CA SER A 215 0.70 -33.15 9.40
C SER A 215 -0.11 -32.13 8.59
N ARG A 216 -0.26 -30.92 9.14
CA ARG A 216 -0.85 -29.76 8.47
C ARG A 216 -0.22 -29.49 7.10
N GLY A 217 1.08 -29.74 6.96
CA GLY A 217 1.79 -29.63 5.67
C GLY A 217 1.28 -30.60 4.61
N GLU A 218 1.00 -31.85 4.98
CA GLU A 218 0.43 -32.85 4.07
C GLU A 218 -1.04 -32.56 3.72
N VAL A 219 -1.81 -31.94 4.62
CA VAL A 219 -3.16 -31.43 4.30
C VAL A 219 -3.11 -30.35 3.22
N VAL A 220 -2.17 -29.40 3.34
CA VAL A 220 -1.96 -28.37 2.31
C VAL A 220 -1.45 -28.98 1.00
N GLU A 221 -0.63 -30.03 1.05
CA GLU A 221 -0.16 -30.73 -0.15
C GLU A 221 -1.27 -31.51 -0.84
N ALA A 222 -2.13 -32.22 -0.09
CA ALA A 222 -3.28 -32.95 -0.61
C ALA A 222 -4.30 -32.03 -1.30
N LEU A 223 -4.49 -30.81 -0.79
CA LEU A 223 -5.38 -29.81 -1.38
C LEU A 223 -4.73 -29.00 -2.54
N ARG A 224 -3.41 -29.15 -2.79
CA ARG A 224 -2.65 -28.28 -3.71
C ARG A 224 -3.21 -28.18 -5.13
N ASP A 225 -3.68 -29.29 -5.70
CA ASP A 225 -4.18 -29.35 -7.08
C ASP A 225 -5.73 -29.24 -7.17
N SER A 226 -6.40 -29.19 -6.01
CA SER A 226 -7.86 -29.08 -5.89
C SER A 226 -8.39 -27.69 -6.29
N LYS A 227 -9.67 -27.59 -6.66
CA LYS A 227 -10.30 -26.35 -7.11
C LYS A 227 -11.61 -26.03 -6.38
N PRO A 228 -12.02 -24.74 -6.32
CA PRO A 228 -13.37 -24.37 -5.94
C PRO A 228 -14.43 -25.04 -6.84
N GLY A 229 -15.46 -25.60 -6.23
CA GLY A 229 -16.51 -26.41 -6.87
C GLY A 229 -16.14 -27.88 -7.09
N GLU A 230 -14.97 -28.33 -6.65
CA GLU A 230 -14.57 -29.73 -6.65
C GLU A 230 -15.03 -30.42 -5.36
N THR A 231 -15.48 -31.68 -5.46
CA THR A 231 -15.87 -32.49 -4.29
C THR A 231 -14.75 -33.45 -3.94
N ILE A 232 -14.22 -33.35 -2.72
CA ILE A 232 -13.22 -34.28 -2.16
C ILE A 232 -13.88 -35.21 -1.14
N GLN A 233 -13.33 -36.41 -0.96
CA GLN A 233 -13.63 -37.28 0.17
C GLN A 233 -12.64 -37.04 1.30
N VAL A 234 -13.14 -36.91 2.53
CA VAL A 234 -12.35 -36.73 3.74
C VAL A 234 -12.72 -37.78 4.78
N ASP A 235 -11.73 -38.52 5.29
CA ASP A 235 -11.92 -39.45 6.40
C ASP A 235 -11.40 -38.85 7.71
N VAL A 236 -12.25 -38.88 8.73
CA VAL A 236 -11.93 -38.46 10.10
C VAL A 236 -12.21 -39.58 11.10
N HIS A 237 -11.45 -39.64 12.17
CA HIS A 237 -11.80 -40.41 13.36
C HIS A 237 -12.49 -39.49 14.38
N ARG A 238 -13.76 -39.79 14.69
CA ARG A 238 -14.56 -39.06 15.67
C ARG A 238 -14.68 -39.85 16.96
N GLU A 239 -14.34 -39.21 18.08
CA GLU A 239 -14.38 -39.86 19.40
C GLU A 239 -15.76 -40.46 19.69
N ASN A 240 -15.78 -41.65 20.31
CA ASN A 240 -16.99 -42.43 20.63
C ASN A 240 -17.89 -42.85 19.43
N VAL A 241 -17.52 -42.50 18.19
CA VAL A 241 -18.23 -42.90 16.95
C VAL A 241 -17.37 -43.77 16.04
N GLY A 242 -16.05 -43.54 16.03
CA GLY A 242 -15.09 -44.22 15.16
C GLY A 242 -14.83 -43.46 13.85
N THR A 243 -14.36 -44.17 12.83
CA THR A 243 -14.03 -43.57 11.52
C THR A 243 -15.28 -43.24 10.72
N LEU A 244 -15.32 -42.03 10.16
CA LEU A 244 -16.39 -41.49 9.32
C LEU A 244 -15.78 -40.90 8.04
N SER A 245 -16.46 -41.15 6.91
CA SER A 245 -16.14 -40.53 5.61
C SER A 245 -17.14 -39.43 5.28
N PHE A 246 -16.65 -38.31 4.75
CA PHE A 246 -17.44 -37.15 4.37
C PHE A 246 -17.12 -36.69 2.94
N GLU A 247 -18.14 -36.25 2.20
CA GLU A 247 -18.02 -35.53 0.93
C GLU A 247 -18.02 -34.02 1.21
N ILE A 248 -17.05 -33.29 0.66
CA ILE A 248 -16.90 -31.83 0.85
C ILE A 248 -16.78 -31.12 -0.50
N GLU A 249 -17.79 -30.33 -0.89
CA GLU A 249 -17.70 -29.42 -2.04
C GLU A 249 -16.91 -28.16 -1.66
N LEU A 250 -15.70 -28.03 -2.20
CA LEU A 250 -14.75 -26.99 -1.83
C LEU A 250 -15.19 -25.59 -2.31
N ALA A 251 -15.07 -24.59 -1.44
CA ALA A 251 -15.44 -23.21 -1.76
C ALA A 251 -14.29 -22.42 -2.41
N GLU A 252 -14.59 -21.21 -2.88
CA GLU A 252 -13.57 -20.19 -3.15
C GLU A 252 -12.99 -19.68 -1.82
N LYS A 253 -11.67 -19.43 -1.78
CA LYS A 253 -10.98 -18.94 -0.59
C LYS A 253 -11.21 -17.43 -0.37
N PRO A 254 -11.94 -17.00 0.68
CA PRO A 254 -12.10 -15.58 0.98
C PRO A 254 -10.75 -14.96 1.37
N LEU A 255 -10.61 -13.65 1.22
CA LEU A 255 -9.39 -12.97 1.64
C LEU A 255 -9.29 -12.93 3.17
N ALA A 256 -8.23 -13.55 3.70
CA ALA A 256 -7.85 -13.39 5.11
C ALA A 256 -7.09 -12.07 5.31
N LEU A 257 -7.56 -11.23 6.24
CA LEU A 257 -6.90 -10.01 6.69
C LEU A 257 -5.92 -10.26 7.85
N ILE A 258 -6.18 -11.29 8.66
CA ILE A 258 -5.25 -11.80 9.67
C ILE A 258 -5.05 -13.28 9.36
N ALA A 259 -3.82 -13.63 9.01
CA ALA A 259 -3.36 -14.99 8.71
C ALA A 259 -1.90 -15.16 9.22
N PRO A 260 -1.69 -15.42 10.54
CA PRO A 260 -0.37 -15.70 11.10
C PRO A 260 0.24 -17.01 10.58
N GLU A 261 -0.56 -17.84 9.93
CA GLU A 261 -0.12 -19.05 9.22
C GLU A 261 0.35 -18.69 7.81
N THR A 262 1.67 -18.59 7.64
CA THR A 262 2.26 -18.30 6.33
C THR A 262 2.19 -19.54 5.41
N PRO A 263 1.81 -19.42 4.12
CA PRO A 263 1.98 -20.51 3.17
C PRO A 263 3.45 -20.94 3.07
N MET A 264 3.68 -22.20 2.67
CA MET A 264 4.88 -23.05 2.87
C MET A 264 6.27 -22.54 2.41
N SER A 265 6.46 -21.25 2.13
CA SER A 265 7.71 -20.68 1.62
C SER A 265 8.39 -19.65 2.55
N ILE A 266 7.94 -19.48 3.80
CA ILE A 266 8.55 -18.56 4.77
C ILE A 266 8.65 -19.19 6.18
N GLY A 267 9.81 -19.79 6.46
CA GLY A 267 10.30 -20.07 7.82
C GLY A 267 9.62 -21.22 8.60
N PRO A 268 10.27 -21.72 9.67
CA PRO A 268 9.65 -22.62 10.64
C PRO A 268 8.95 -21.83 11.76
N GLY A 269 7.69 -22.16 12.03
CA GLY A 269 6.92 -21.67 13.18
C GLY A 269 5.72 -20.77 12.81
N PRO A 270 4.56 -20.92 13.48
CA PRO A 270 3.44 -20.02 13.31
C PRO A 270 3.75 -18.65 13.93
N ASN A 271 3.27 -17.56 13.30
CA ASN A 271 3.33 -16.25 13.94
C ASN A 271 2.38 -16.23 15.16
N PRO A 272 2.62 -15.39 16.19
CA PRO A 272 1.72 -15.27 17.33
C PRO A 272 0.33 -14.76 16.90
N PRO A 273 -0.77 -15.14 17.57
CA PRO A 273 -2.08 -14.52 17.38
C PRO A 273 -2.05 -12.99 17.53
N SER A 274 -2.98 -12.30 16.87
CA SER A 274 -3.09 -10.84 16.87
C SER A 274 -3.83 -10.29 18.09
N PHE A 275 -3.54 -9.04 18.45
CA PHE A 275 -4.22 -8.31 19.53
C PHE A 275 -4.12 -8.92 20.93
N ARG A 276 -3.02 -9.60 21.25
CA ARG A 276 -2.74 -10.10 22.61
C ARG A 276 -2.52 -8.94 23.60
N VAL A 277 -2.64 -9.22 24.89
CA VAL A 277 -2.44 -8.24 25.97
C VAL A 277 -1.47 -8.76 27.04
N SER A 278 -0.71 -7.86 27.66
CA SER A 278 0.21 -8.15 28.77
C SER A 278 0.21 -7.00 29.80
N LEU A 279 0.45 -7.30 31.08
CA LEU A 279 0.50 -6.30 32.15
C LEU A 279 1.90 -5.67 32.25
N ARG A 280 2.20 -4.69 31.41
CA ARG A 280 3.52 -4.05 31.35
C ARG A 280 3.40 -2.55 31.13
N ALA A 281 4.18 -1.79 31.89
CA ALA A 281 4.35 -0.37 31.67
C ALA A 281 5.32 -0.10 30.50
N PRO A 282 5.19 1.04 29.80
CA PRO A 282 6.17 1.52 28.85
C PRO A 282 7.58 1.58 29.43
N VAL A 283 8.61 1.35 28.60
CA VAL A 283 10.00 1.21 29.08
C VAL A 283 10.50 2.46 29.81
N ALA A 284 10.09 3.65 29.37
CA ALA A 284 10.42 4.91 30.03
C ALA A 284 9.71 5.09 31.39
N LEU A 285 8.48 4.59 31.53
CA LEU A 285 7.67 4.74 32.75
C LEU A 285 7.95 3.65 33.80
N ALA A 286 8.44 2.48 33.39
CA ALA A 286 8.69 1.33 34.27
C ALA A 286 9.54 1.69 35.50
N GLY A 287 10.58 2.52 35.35
CA GLY A 287 11.44 2.97 36.46
C GLY A 287 10.75 3.87 37.49
N THR A 288 9.59 4.45 37.16
CA THR A 288 8.81 5.32 38.08
C THR A 288 7.78 4.54 38.91
N LEU A 289 7.50 3.28 38.55
CA LEU A 289 6.40 2.48 39.08
C LEU A 289 6.92 1.30 39.92
N ARG A 290 7.13 1.53 41.22
CA ARG A 290 7.58 0.49 42.16
C ARG A 290 6.54 -0.60 42.49
N GLU A 291 5.29 -0.40 42.08
CA GLU A 291 4.11 -1.16 42.52
C GLU A 291 3.29 -1.70 41.33
N LEU A 292 3.92 -1.86 40.16
CA LEU A 292 3.23 -2.44 38.99
C LEU A 292 2.99 -3.93 39.20
N ALA A 293 1.78 -4.41 38.89
CA ALA A 293 1.49 -5.83 38.80
C ALA A 293 2.44 -6.53 37.82
N GLU A 294 3.00 -7.68 38.22
CA GLU A 294 3.80 -8.53 37.34
C GLU A 294 2.90 -9.16 36.27
N ASP A 295 3.43 -9.32 35.04
CA ASP A 295 2.74 -10.02 33.95
C ASP A 295 2.88 -11.54 34.12
N PRO A 296 1.82 -12.30 34.45
CA PRO A 296 1.87 -13.74 34.62
C PRO A 296 2.01 -14.51 33.28
N GLY A 297 2.29 -13.81 32.18
CA GLY A 297 2.31 -14.36 30.83
C GLY A 297 0.94 -14.33 30.16
N LEU A 298 0.16 -13.25 30.37
CA LEU A 298 -1.22 -13.13 29.87
C LEU A 298 -1.34 -13.44 28.37
N ALA A 299 -0.37 -12.99 27.56
CA ALA A 299 -0.30 -13.20 26.11
C ALA A 299 0.05 -14.65 25.68
N THR A 300 0.23 -15.59 26.62
CA THR A 300 0.71 -16.96 26.37
C THR A 300 -0.05 -18.06 27.10
N MET A 301 -0.78 -17.75 28.16
CA MET A 301 -1.70 -18.66 28.86
C MET A 301 -3.05 -18.80 28.13
N ASP A 302 -3.78 -19.87 28.42
CA ASP A 302 -5.12 -20.13 27.89
C ASP A 302 -6.19 -19.62 28.87
N TRP A 303 -7.12 -18.77 28.39
CA TRP A 303 -8.11 -18.06 29.22
C TRP A 303 -9.44 -18.82 29.32
N GLU A 304 -10.22 -18.59 30.38
CA GLU A 304 -11.60 -19.07 30.50
C GLU A 304 -12.48 -18.42 29.41
N VAL A 305 -13.31 -19.22 28.72
CA VAL A 305 -14.35 -18.71 27.81
C VAL A 305 -15.65 -18.66 28.60
N VAL A 306 -16.07 -17.46 29.02
CA VAL A 306 -17.22 -17.26 29.92
C VAL A 306 -18.54 -17.31 29.15
N ALA A 307 -18.58 -16.67 27.99
CA ALA A 307 -19.74 -16.64 27.10
C ALA A 307 -19.26 -16.51 25.65
N SER A 308 -19.99 -17.13 24.73
CA SER A 308 -19.82 -16.92 23.29
C SER A 308 -21.13 -17.11 22.52
N ASP A 309 -21.30 -16.30 21.49
CA ASP A 309 -22.39 -16.34 20.51
C ASP A 309 -21.82 -15.93 19.13
N PRO A 310 -22.57 -16.03 18.01
CA PRO A 310 -22.05 -15.67 16.68
C PRO A 310 -21.62 -14.21 16.52
N SER A 311 -22.01 -13.31 17.43
CA SER A 311 -21.65 -11.89 17.43
C SER A 311 -20.62 -11.50 18.50
N SER A 312 -20.49 -12.23 19.62
CA SER A 312 -19.59 -11.86 20.70
C SER A 312 -18.92 -13.02 21.46
N VAL A 313 -17.82 -12.72 22.14
CA VAL A 313 -17.16 -13.63 23.09
C VAL A 313 -16.57 -12.86 24.26
N GLU A 314 -16.74 -13.36 25.48
CA GLU A 314 -16.02 -12.92 26.67
C GLU A 314 -15.00 -13.98 27.12
N PHE A 315 -13.74 -13.59 27.16
CA PHE A 315 -12.66 -14.32 27.81
C PHE A 315 -12.39 -13.73 29.21
N ARG A 316 -12.03 -14.59 30.17
CA ARG A 316 -11.70 -14.21 31.56
C ARG A 316 -10.45 -14.92 32.03
N VAL A 317 -9.68 -14.27 32.88
CA VAL A 317 -8.62 -14.90 33.68
C VAL A 317 -8.54 -14.23 35.05
N GLU A 318 -8.30 -15.04 36.08
CA GLU A 318 -8.12 -14.59 37.46
C GLU A 318 -6.65 -14.78 37.83
N ILE A 319 -5.95 -13.67 38.05
CA ILE A 319 -4.53 -13.62 38.39
C ILE A 319 -4.41 -13.70 39.91
N GLN A 320 -3.63 -14.67 40.39
CA GLN A 320 -3.29 -14.80 41.81
C GLN A 320 -1.94 -14.11 42.11
N SER A 321 -1.72 -13.76 43.37
CA SER A 321 -0.39 -13.42 43.87
C SER A 321 0.44 -14.68 44.13
N LYS A 322 1.74 -14.50 44.36
CA LYS A 322 2.69 -15.56 44.74
C LYS A 322 2.33 -16.29 46.05
N ASP A 323 1.39 -15.74 46.84
CA ASP A 323 0.82 -16.36 48.04
C ASP A 323 -0.49 -17.15 47.77
N GLY A 324 -0.91 -17.29 46.50
CA GLY A 324 -2.16 -17.94 46.10
C GLY A 324 -3.43 -17.14 46.38
N LYS A 325 -3.33 -15.83 46.65
CA LYS A 325 -4.48 -14.94 46.89
C LYS A 325 -4.95 -14.28 45.59
N PRO A 326 -6.25 -13.97 45.41
CA PRO A 326 -6.71 -13.16 44.28
C PRO A 326 -5.98 -11.81 44.19
N SER A 327 -5.52 -11.44 43.00
CA SER A 327 -4.78 -10.21 42.72
C SER A 327 -5.56 -9.30 41.76
N LEU A 328 -5.81 -9.79 40.54
CA LEU A 328 -6.57 -9.08 39.50
C LEU A 328 -7.51 -10.06 38.78
N GLU A 329 -8.71 -9.63 38.44
CA GLU A 329 -9.52 -10.26 37.39
C GLU A 329 -9.34 -9.46 36.09
N VAL A 330 -9.04 -10.17 34.99
CA VAL A 330 -8.94 -9.58 33.66
C VAL A 330 -9.99 -10.22 32.77
N ARG A 331 -10.90 -9.39 32.23
CA ARG A 331 -11.87 -9.78 31.20
C ARG A 331 -11.52 -9.12 29.90
N LYS A 332 -11.81 -9.82 28.80
CA LYS A 332 -11.65 -9.29 27.46
C LYS A 332 -12.81 -9.73 26.58
N ARG A 333 -13.55 -8.76 26.04
CA ARG A 333 -14.69 -9.00 25.16
C ARG A 333 -14.35 -8.60 23.74
N PHE A 334 -14.80 -9.41 22.78
CA PHE A 334 -14.86 -9.03 21.38
C PHE A 334 -16.32 -9.00 20.93
N ARG A 335 -16.72 -7.98 20.16
CA ARG A 335 -18.00 -7.95 19.43
C ARG A 335 -17.74 -7.72 17.96
N LEU A 336 -18.37 -8.51 17.10
CA LEU A 336 -18.27 -8.42 15.65
C LEU A 336 -19.40 -7.53 15.10
N ALA A 337 -19.04 -6.51 14.31
CA ALA A 337 -20.02 -5.60 13.74
C ALA A 337 -20.95 -6.30 12.73
N GLN A 338 -22.22 -5.87 12.72
CA GLN A 338 -23.27 -6.38 11.84
C GLN A 338 -23.68 -5.28 10.86
N ALA A 339 -23.57 -5.56 9.55
CA ALA A 339 -23.97 -4.62 8.50
C ALA A 339 -25.50 -4.51 8.47
N ALA A 340 -26.01 -3.34 8.86
CA ALA A 340 -27.44 -3.04 8.94
C ALA A 340 -27.94 -2.02 7.91
N GLY A 341 -27.03 -1.39 7.15
CA GLY A 341 -27.34 -0.32 6.19
C GLY A 341 -26.77 -0.54 4.80
N GLU A 342 -26.77 0.51 3.97
CA GLU A 342 -26.41 0.41 2.56
C GLU A 342 -24.90 0.23 2.31
N PRO A 343 -24.47 -0.37 1.18
CA PRO A 343 -23.06 -0.63 0.89
C PRO A 343 -22.17 0.62 0.87
N ASP A 344 -22.73 1.77 0.45
CA ASP A 344 -22.05 3.06 0.31
C ASP A 344 -22.30 4.01 1.51
N SER A 345 -22.70 3.49 2.68
CA SER A 345 -23.01 4.32 3.86
C SER A 345 -21.77 5.04 4.43
N ASP A 346 -21.96 6.30 4.84
CA ASP A 346 -20.99 7.07 5.63
C ASP A 346 -20.95 6.61 7.12
N ASP A 347 -21.72 5.59 7.51
CA ASP A 347 -21.73 5.05 8.88
C ASP A 347 -20.85 3.80 9.06
N PRO A 348 -19.78 3.86 9.87
CA PRO A 348 -18.91 2.71 10.13
C PRO A 348 -19.63 1.55 10.84
N ALA A 349 -20.77 1.79 11.50
CA ALA A 349 -21.63 0.73 12.03
C ALA A 349 -22.41 0.01 10.92
N GLU A 350 -22.89 0.72 9.89
CA GLU A 350 -23.56 0.12 8.73
C GLU A 350 -22.57 -0.56 7.76
N LEU A 351 -21.34 -0.04 7.66
CA LEU A 351 -20.25 -0.64 6.91
C LEU A 351 -19.70 -1.92 7.56
N ALA A 352 -19.64 -1.99 8.90
CA ALA A 352 -19.32 -3.19 9.66
C ALA A 352 -18.00 -3.93 9.30
N TYR A 353 -16.99 -3.24 8.80
CA TYR A 353 -15.61 -3.73 8.65
C TYR A 353 -14.81 -3.65 9.97
N HIS A 354 -15.42 -3.98 11.11
CA HIS A 354 -14.76 -3.84 12.41
C HIS A 354 -15.20 -4.86 13.47
N LEU A 355 -14.35 -4.96 14.51
CA LEU A 355 -14.69 -5.55 15.79
C LEU A 355 -14.52 -4.50 16.90
N GLU A 356 -15.42 -4.49 17.87
CA GLU A 356 -15.16 -3.86 19.17
C GLU A 356 -14.28 -4.81 20.00
N MET A 357 -13.34 -4.25 20.75
CA MET A 357 -12.51 -4.98 21.71
C MET A 357 -12.51 -4.22 23.04
N ASP A 358 -13.22 -4.75 24.04
CA ASP A 358 -13.15 -4.25 25.41
C ASP A 358 -12.10 -5.04 26.20
N LEU A 359 -11.26 -4.34 26.94
CA LEU A 359 -10.53 -4.87 28.08
C LEU A 359 -11.13 -4.32 29.37
N GLU A 360 -11.19 -5.15 30.41
CA GLU A 360 -11.60 -4.77 31.75
C GLU A 360 -10.65 -5.43 32.75
N ILE A 361 -9.97 -4.61 33.56
CA ILE A 361 -9.08 -5.06 34.63
C ILE A 361 -9.68 -4.60 35.95
N ARG A 362 -9.96 -5.56 36.83
CA ARG A 362 -10.51 -5.33 38.16
C ARG A 362 -9.52 -5.74 39.23
N ASN A 363 -9.32 -4.87 40.21
CA ASN A 363 -8.56 -5.22 41.41
C ASN A 363 -9.39 -6.13 42.31
N THR A 364 -8.90 -7.34 42.57
CA THR A 364 -9.55 -8.33 43.43
C THR A 364 -8.81 -8.57 44.75
N SER A 365 -7.67 -7.89 44.98
CA SER A 365 -6.95 -7.97 46.26
C SER A 365 -7.42 -6.94 47.29
N GLU A 366 -7.00 -7.15 48.53
CA GLU A 366 -7.22 -6.25 49.67
C GLU A 366 -6.35 -4.97 49.62
N THR A 367 -5.52 -4.81 48.59
CA THR A 367 -4.48 -3.77 48.46
C THR A 367 -4.64 -3.01 47.15
N ARG A 368 -4.25 -1.74 47.10
CA ARG A 368 -4.16 -1.02 45.83
C ARG A 368 -3.16 -1.70 44.89
N GLN A 369 -3.52 -1.80 43.61
CA GLN A 369 -2.63 -2.27 42.53
C GLN A 369 -2.28 -1.10 41.60
N ALA A 370 -1.10 -1.12 40.98
CA ALA A 370 -0.85 -0.32 39.78
C ALA A 370 -0.79 -1.25 38.56
N VAL A 371 -1.47 -0.86 37.49
CA VAL A 371 -1.59 -1.65 36.26
C VAL A 371 -1.32 -0.78 35.03
N ALA A 372 -0.70 -1.36 34.02
CA ALA A 372 -0.52 -0.77 32.70
C ALA A 372 -0.60 -1.92 31.70
N VAL A 373 -1.16 -1.67 30.53
CA VAL A 373 -1.35 -2.72 29.51
C VAL A 373 -0.49 -2.44 28.31
N ARG A 374 0.08 -3.51 27.76
CA ARG A 374 0.72 -3.50 26.46
C ARG A 374 -0.08 -4.40 25.53
N TRP A 375 -0.65 -3.77 24.51
CA TRP A 375 -1.34 -4.41 23.40
C TRP A 375 -0.35 -4.79 22.31
N ASP A 376 -0.45 -6.00 21.77
CA ASP A 376 0.16 -6.33 20.48
C ASP A 376 -0.75 -5.84 19.34
N GLY A 377 -0.15 -5.44 18.22
CA GLY A 377 -0.89 -5.09 17.01
C GLY A 377 -1.41 -6.30 16.23
N PRO A 378 -2.05 -6.08 15.06
CA PRO A 378 -2.31 -7.13 14.11
C PRO A 378 -1.01 -7.58 13.44
N ASN A 379 -0.93 -8.86 13.10
CA ASN A 379 0.14 -9.44 12.30
C ASN A 379 -0.43 -10.49 11.34
N GLY A 380 0.37 -10.94 10.37
CA GLY A 380 -0.07 -11.93 9.40
C GLY A 380 -1.00 -11.37 8.32
N LEU A 381 -0.97 -10.06 8.04
CA LEU A 381 -1.67 -9.51 6.87
C LEU A 381 -1.14 -10.15 5.57
N PRO A 382 -1.95 -10.36 4.54
CA PRO A 382 -1.52 -11.02 3.31
C PRO A 382 -0.54 -10.16 2.48
N SER A 383 0.17 -10.80 1.54
CA SER A 383 0.91 -10.13 0.45
C SER A 383 -0.01 -9.47 -0.58
N GLU A 384 -1.29 -9.87 -0.61
CA GLU A 384 -2.33 -9.48 -1.58
C GLU A 384 -2.06 -9.84 -3.06
N GLY A 385 -0.94 -10.51 -3.35
CA GLY A 385 -0.38 -10.72 -4.68
C GLY A 385 1.15 -10.60 -4.65
N TRP A 386 1.88 -11.63 -5.10
CA TRP A 386 3.35 -11.71 -5.12
C TRP A 386 4.07 -10.53 -5.80
N TRP A 387 3.33 -9.73 -6.58
CA TRP A 387 3.83 -8.56 -7.31
C TRP A 387 3.78 -7.24 -6.50
N TYR A 388 3.05 -7.15 -5.38
CA TYR A 388 2.84 -5.89 -4.63
C TYR A 388 3.98 -5.46 -3.69
N ALA A 389 5.19 -6.01 -3.85
CA ALA A 389 6.33 -5.70 -2.99
C ALA A 389 6.84 -4.23 -3.06
N ASN A 390 6.17 -3.29 -3.74
CA ASN A 390 6.65 -1.91 -3.92
C ASN A 390 5.52 -0.86 -3.83
N LYS A 391 5.08 -0.54 -2.62
CA LYS A 391 4.31 0.69 -2.36
C LYS A 391 5.13 1.96 -2.62
N VAL A 392 4.45 3.06 -2.96
CA VAL A 392 5.06 4.40 -3.07
C VAL A 392 5.01 5.09 -1.71
N HIS A 393 6.18 5.29 -1.12
CA HIS A 393 6.33 5.99 0.16
C HIS A 393 5.99 7.49 0.05
N PRO A 394 5.46 8.16 1.08
CA PRO A 394 5.20 9.60 1.09
C PRO A 394 6.47 10.42 0.81
N SER A 395 7.48 10.26 1.66
CA SER A 395 8.82 10.83 1.48
C SER A 395 9.49 10.27 0.22
N PHE A 396 9.97 11.15 -0.66
CA PHE A 396 10.47 10.82 -2.01
C PHE A 396 11.60 9.77 -2.06
N PHE A 397 12.36 9.62 -0.97
CA PHE A 397 13.47 8.64 -0.84
C PHE A 397 13.20 7.52 0.18
N GLY A 398 12.00 7.43 0.76
CA GLY A 398 11.65 6.39 1.74
C GLY A 398 11.26 5.06 1.09
N SER A 399 11.28 3.97 1.87
CA SER A 399 11.08 2.60 1.37
C SER A 399 9.88 1.90 2.02
N ALA A 400 8.70 2.03 1.40
CA ALA A 400 7.58 1.15 1.73
C ALA A 400 7.80 -0.29 1.22
N GLY A 401 7.22 -1.26 1.93
CA GLY A 401 7.19 -2.68 1.60
C GLY A 401 5.83 -3.12 1.06
N ALA A 402 5.44 -4.35 1.41
CA ALA A 402 4.07 -4.83 1.28
C ALA A 402 3.26 -4.54 2.55
N ARG A 403 3.82 -4.84 3.74
CA ARG A 403 3.22 -4.62 5.07
C ARG A 403 3.98 -3.52 5.80
N ASP A 404 3.36 -2.37 6.04
CA ASP A 404 4.02 -1.21 6.70
C ASP A 404 3.23 -0.77 7.94
N LEU A 405 3.91 -0.35 9.01
CA LEU A 405 3.23 0.29 10.14
C LEU A 405 2.76 1.69 9.72
N VAL A 406 1.49 2.02 9.96
CA VAL A 406 0.91 3.35 9.82
C VAL A 406 0.29 3.81 11.14
N TRP A 407 0.32 5.11 11.41
CA TRP A 407 -0.34 5.70 12.58
C TRP A 407 -0.77 7.14 12.30
N ASN A 408 -1.71 7.65 13.11
CA ASN A 408 -1.94 9.09 13.23
C ASN A 408 -2.09 9.46 14.71
N ALA A 409 -1.32 10.45 15.16
CA ALA A 409 -1.41 11.00 16.50
C ALA A 409 -1.54 12.53 16.47
N VAL A 410 -2.22 13.10 17.46
CA VAL A 410 -2.39 14.57 17.58
C VAL A 410 -1.00 15.24 17.69
N GLY A 411 -0.84 16.38 17.01
CA GLY A 411 0.44 17.10 16.91
C GLY A 411 1.47 16.48 15.96
N GLN A 412 1.48 15.15 15.78
CA GLN A 412 2.40 14.46 14.87
C GLN A 412 1.83 14.27 13.46
N GLY A 413 0.52 14.03 13.33
CA GLY A 413 -0.15 13.72 12.07
C GLY A 413 0.10 12.28 11.58
N PHE A 414 -0.12 12.06 10.28
CA PHE A 414 0.10 10.76 9.62
C PHE A 414 1.58 10.37 9.60
N GLY A 415 1.88 9.14 10.00
CA GLY A 415 3.20 8.53 9.88
C GLY A 415 3.17 7.12 9.32
N ILE A 416 4.31 6.69 8.78
CA ILE A 416 4.53 5.36 8.22
C ILE A 416 5.95 4.88 8.56
N ARG A 417 6.14 3.58 8.80
CA ARG A 417 7.44 2.91 8.88
C ARG A 417 7.44 1.64 8.05
N GLY A 418 8.39 1.54 7.11
CA GLY A 418 8.35 0.53 6.06
C GLY A 418 8.84 -0.86 6.48
N ALA A 419 8.30 -1.93 5.88
CA ALA A 419 8.68 -3.34 6.14
C ALA A 419 10.20 -3.59 6.16
N ARG A 420 10.93 -2.88 5.30
CA ARG A 420 12.40 -2.97 5.19
C ARG A 420 13.10 -2.40 6.42
N GLU A 421 12.61 -1.30 6.99
CA GLU A 421 13.19 -0.70 8.19
C GLU A 421 12.94 -1.61 9.39
N LEU A 422 11.74 -2.18 9.50
CA LEU A 422 11.38 -3.18 10.53
C LEU A 422 12.29 -4.42 10.49
N TYR A 423 12.61 -4.92 9.30
CA TYR A 423 13.57 -6.02 9.10
C TYR A 423 14.99 -5.66 9.58
N GLN A 424 15.44 -4.42 9.34
CA GLN A 424 16.77 -3.97 9.76
C GLN A 424 16.84 -3.72 11.27
N GLN A 425 15.75 -3.26 11.90
CA GLN A 425 15.62 -3.18 13.36
C GLN A 425 15.66 -4.58 13.98
N ALA A 426 14.80 -5.50 13.53
CA ALA A 426 14.73 -6.87 14.05
C ALA A 426 16.01 -7.74 13.83
N ARG A 427 16.93 -7.31 12.96
CA ARG A 427 18.27 -7.93 12.80
C ARG A 427 19.39 -7.25 13.59
N GLY A 428 19.09 -6.16 14.30
CA GLY A 428 20.09 -5.32 14.95
C GLY A 428 21.01 -4.55 13.98
N GLU A 429 20.61 -4.41 12.71
CA GLU A 429 21.34 -3.60 11.70
C GLU A 429 21.11 -2.10 11.93
N THR A 430 20.02 -1.74 12.62
CA THR A 430 19.69 -0.38 13.09
C THR A 430 19.10 -0.46 14.50
N PRO A 431 19.30 0.54 15.38
CA PRO A 431 18.74 0.51 16.73
C PRO A 431 17.21 0.37 16.74
N ASP A 432 16.70 -0.44 17.67
CA ASP A 432 15.28 -0.42 18.01
C ASP A 432 14.90 0.97 18.52
N LYS A 433 13.99 1.60 17.79
CA LYS A 433 13.53 2.96 18.08
C LYS A 433 12.01 2.95 18.10
N PRO A 434 11.34 3.37 19.19
CA PRO A 434 9.90 3.58 19.18
C PRO A 434 9.48 4.58 18.09
N VAL A 435 8.19 4.66 17.82
CA VAL A 435 7.62 5.79 17.06
C VAL A 435 7.63 7.02 17.96
N PHE A 436 7.05 6.89 19.15
CA PHE A 436 7.09 7.84 20.25
C PHE A 436 7.10 7.09 21.59
N THR A 437 7.61 7.74 22.63
CA THR A 437 7.55 7.28 24.03
C THR A 437 7.42 8.52 24.91
N ALA A 438 6.52 8.48 25.89
CA ALA A 438 6.29 9.57 26.85
C ALA A 438 7.29 9.49 28.03
N SER A 439 7.77 10.63 28.53
CA SER A 439 8.65 10.70 29.71
C SER A 439 7.87 10.54 31.02
N GLY A 440 6.61 11.00 31.01
CA GLY A 440 5.65 10.94 32.11
C GLY A 440 4.21 10.98 31.56
N PRO A 441 3.17 10.82 32.39
CA PRO A 441 1.78 10.87 31.95
C PRO A 441 1.35 12.18 31.26
N GLU A 442 2.01 13.28 31.59
CA GLU A 442 1.88 14.60 30.97
C GLU A 442 2.42 14.67 29.52
N ASP A 443 3.34 13.78 29.14
CA ASP A 443 3.91 13.65 27.78
C ASP A 443 3.12 12.61 26.93
N ALA A 444 1.95 12.16 27.39
CA ALA A 444 1.16 11.14 26.69
C ALA A 444 0.82 11.56 25.26
N THR A 445 0.95 10.62 24.33
CA THR A 445 0.60 10.85 22.92
C THR A 445 -0.85 10.46 22.68
N GLU A 446 -1.68 11.43 22.30
CA GLU A 446 -3.08 11.20 21.91
C GLU A 446 -3.15 10.55 20.51
N LEU A 447 -3.27 9.23 20.48
CA LEU A 447 -3.29 8.43 19.26
C LEU A 447 -4.71 8.31 18.70
N ARG A 448 -4.90 8.59 17.41
CA ARG A 448 -6.16 8.32 16.70
C ARG A 448 -6.27 6.84 16.35
N TYR A 449 -5.23 6.34 15.69
CA TYR A 449 -5.10 4.93 15.31
C TYR A 449 -3.63 4.53 15.14
N ALA A 450 -3.36 3.22 15.28
CA ALA A 450 -2.16 2.55 14.77
C ALA A 450 -2.57 1.26 14.05
N GLY A 451 -1.95 0.94 12.91
CA GLY A 451 -2.36 -0.18 12.07
C GLY A 451 -1.26 -0.68 11.15
N ILE A 452 -1.46 -1.85 10.55
CA ILE A 452 -0.61 -2.36 9.47
C ILE A 452 -1.32 -2.13 8.15
N ASP A 453 -0.66 -1.40 7.26
CA ASP A 453 -1.10 -1.10 5.90
C ASP A 453 -0.58 -2.15 4.93
N ALA A 454 -1.48 -2.80 4.18
CA ALA A 454 -1.13 -3.61 3.02
C ALA A 454 -1.28 -2.79 1.72
N GLN A 455 -1.66 -3.35 0.57
CA GLN A 455 -1.82 -2.60 -0.68
C GLN A 455 -3.25 -2.05 -0.83
N TYR A 456 -4.27 -2.89 -0.76
CA TYR A 456 -5.69 -2.52 -0.82
C TYR A 456 -6.45 -2.77 0.48
N PHE A 457 -5.83 -3.40 1.49
CA PHE A 457 -6.46 -3.61 2.80
C PHE A 457 -5.62 -3.05 3.94
N CYS A 458 -6.25 -2.82 5.08
CA CYS A 458 -5.57 -2.40 6.31
C CYS A 458 -6.28 -3.03 7.52
N VAL A 459 -5.48 -3.32 8.55
CA VAL A 459 -6.00 -3.67 9.88
C VAL A 459 -5.42 -2.67 10.88
N ALA A 460 -6.30 -1.96 11.60
CA ALA A 460 -5.93 -0.88 12.49
C ALA A 460 -6.67 -0.96 13.83
N MET A 461 -5.99 -0.58 14.91
CA MET A 461 -6.56 -0.32 16.22
C MET A 461 -6.84 1.18 16.33
N LEU A 462 -8.10 1.55 16.54
CA LEU A 462 -8.57 2.92 16.72
C LEU A 462 -8.99 3.13 18.18
N ALA A 463 -8.97 4.38 18.63
CA ALA A 463 -9.63 4.80 19.86
C ALA A 463 -11.14 4.49 19.82
N SER A 464 -11.77 4.30 20.98
CA SER A 464 -13.21 4.01 21.08
C SER A 464 -14.08 5.17 20.58
N GLY A 465 -15.17 4.84 19.89
CA GLY A 465 -16.12 5.81 19.34
C GLY A 465 -15.81 6.20 17.90
N LEU A 466 -16.38 5.44 16.96
CA LEU A 466 -16.08 5.38 15.53
C LEU A 466 -16.11 6.71 14.73
N ARG A 467 -16.64 7.81 15.29
CA ARG A 467 -16.89 9.09 14.58
C ARG A 467 -16.44 10.36 15.30
N ASP A 468 -16.16 10.31 16.60
CA ASP A 468 -16.08 11.52 17.44
C ASP A 468 -14.72 12.24 17.40
N GLY A 469 -13.80 11.84 16.51
CA GLY A 469 -12.42 12.35 16.52
C GLY A 469 -11.66 12.05 17.82
N LYS A 470 -12.12 11.06 18.60
CA LYS A 470 -11.53 10.60 19.85
C LYS A 470 -10.12 10.05 19.66
N THR A 471 -9.40 9.96 20.78
CA THR A 471 -8.02 9.51 20.86
C THR A 471 -7.82 8.61 22.07
N LEU A 472 -6.80 7.77 22.00
CA LEU A 472 -6.34 6.92 23.09
C LEU A 472 -5.03 7.52 23.63
N PRO A 473 -4.97 7.94 24.91
CA PRO A 473 -3.75 8.47 25.50
C PRO A 473 -2.76 7.33 25.78
N VAL A 474 -1.73 7.25 24.94
CA VAL A 474 -0.74 6.16 24.96
C VAL A 474 0.66 6.68 25.25
N ALA A 475 1.46 5.86 25.92
CA ALA A 475 2.78 6.25 26.40
C ALA A 475 3.94 5.56 25.66
N GLU A 476 3.69 4.52 24.86
CA GLU A 476 4.62 4.11 23.80
C GLU A 476 3.90 3.49 22.59
N LEU A 477 4.44 3.71 21.39
CA LEU A 477 4.14 2.90 20.20
C LEU A 477 5.46 2.34 19.68
N ILE A 478 5.67 1.03 19.87
CA ILE A 478 6.88 0.32 19.45
C ILE A 478 6.58 -0.48 18.17
N PRO A 479 7.24 -0.18 17.04
CA PRO A 479 7.19 -1.01 15.84
C PRO A 479 7.90 -2.35 16.04
N GLY A 480 7.49 -3.38 15.32
CA GLY A 480 8.18 -4.68 15.34
C GLY A 480 8.01 -5.50 14.07
N ALA A 481 8.74 -6.61 14.01
CA ALA A 481 8.49 -7.70 13.08
C ALA A 481 8.02 -8.92 13.88
N ALA A 482 7.06 -9.67 13.34
CA ALA A 482 6.59 -10.94 13.90
C ALA A 482 7.25 -12.13 13.16
N GLY A 483 7.55 -13.20 13.91
CA GLY A 483 8.25 -14.38 13.40
C GLY A 483 9.76 -14.17 13.22
N ASP A 484 10.50 -15.24 12.92
CA ASP A 484 11.95 -15.17 12.72
C ASP A 484 12.32 -14.50 11.39
N VAL A 485 12.82 -13.26 11.48
CA VAL A 485 13.39 -12.50 10.35
C VAL A 485 14.73 -13.02 9.84
N ALA A 486 15.42 -13.90 10.58
CA ALA A 486 16.67 -14.51 10.11
C ALA A 486 16.43 -15.56 9.01
N SER A 487 15.30 -16.29 9.07
CA SER A 487 14.84 -17.24 8.05
C SER A 487 14.40 -16.58 6.73
N LEU A 488 14.14 -15.27 6.72
CA LEU A 488 13.59 -14.56 5.57
C LEU A 488 14.66 -14.27 4.49
N ASP A 489 14.39 -14.71 3.26
CA ASP A 489 15.23 -14.41 2.09
C ASP A 489 15.45 -12.89 1.91
N LYS A 490 16.69 -12.51 1.60
CA LYS A 490 17.09 -11.12 1.26
C LYS A 490 16.29 -10.54 0.09
N ALA A 491 15.82 -11.37 -0.84
CA ALA A 491 14.92 -10.92 -1.91
C ALA A 491 13.47 -10.66 -1.44
N ARG A 492 13.08 -11.19 -0.28
CA ARG A 492 11.74 -11.10 0.33
C ARG A 492 11.66 -10.14 1.52
N VAL A 493 12.70 -9.35 1.83
CA VAL A 493 12.74 -8.34 2.92
C VAL A 493 11.56 -7.35 2.92
N LYS A 494 10.96 -7.06 1.76
CA LYS A 494 9.76 -6.20 1.68
C LYS A 494 8.45 -6.89 2.08
N LEU A 495 8.50 -8.21 2.25
CA LEU A 495 7.42 -9.08 2.74
C LEU A 495 7.60 -9.42 4.24
N THR A 496 8.45 -8.71 4.99
CA THR A 496 8.53 -8.86 6.46
C THR A 496 7.14 -8.76 7.09
N ASN A 497 6.86 -9.59 8.10
CA ASN A 497 5.59 -9.56 8.82
C ASN A 497 5.59 -8.40 9.82
N ALA A 498 5.17 -7.22 9.38
CA ALA A 498 5.10 -6.04 10.22
C ALA A 498 4.04 -6.21 11.32
N THR A 499 4.37 -5.73 12.52
CA THR A 499 3.45 -5.57 13.65
C THR A 499 3.85 -4.32 14.46
N PHE A 500 3.13 -4.04 15.53
CA PHE A 500 3.52 -3.06 16.54
C PHE A 500 3.13 -3.57 17.93
N SER A 501 3.49 -2.80 18.95
CA SER A 501 2.89 -2.91 20.28
C SER A 501 2.69 -1.52 20.88
N LEU A 502 1.65 -1.39 21.69
CA LEU A 502 1.10 -0.13 22.16
C LEU A 502 0.96 -0.17 23.68
N GLY A 503 1.69 0.69 24.38
CA GLY A 503 1.69 0.76 25.85
C GLY A 503 0.76 1.85 26.36
N SER A 504 -0.19 1.46 27.22
CA SER A 504 -1.09 2.39 27.91
C SER A 504 -0.34 3.27 28.91
N LEU A 505 -1.01 4.32 29.37
CA LEU A 505 -0.64 4.96 30.62
C LEU A 505 -0.86 4.02 31.82
N PRO A 506 -0.05 4.14 32.89
CA PRO A 506 -0.29 3.42 34.13
C PRO A 506 -1.52 3.98 34.86
N ARG A 507 -2.36 3.07 35.36
CA ARG A 507 -3.49 3.33 36.24
C ARG A 507 -3.19 2.76 37.63
N ARG A 508 -3.85 3.31 38.64
CA ARG A 508 -3.89 2.78 40.00
C ARG A 508 -5.34 2.38 40.28
N LEU A 509 -5.53 1.19 40.83
CA LEU A 509 -6.85 0.63 41.14
C LEU A 509 -6.91 0.32 42.64
N GLU A 510 -7.82 0.97 43.35
CA GLU A 510 -8.12 0.65 44.75
C GLU A 510 -8.86 -0.71 44.86
N PRO A 511 -8.92 -1.34 46.05
CA PRO A 511 -9.57 -2.65 46.22
C PRO A 511 -11.01 -2.70 45.68
N GLY A 512 -11.28 -3.63 44.76
CA GLY A 512 -12.58 -3.80 44.11
C GLY A 512 -12.83 -2.90 42.89
N GLU A 513 -11.98 -1.88 42.65
CA GLU A 513 -12.10 -0.96 41.50
C GLU A 513 -11.86 -1.67 40.17
N SER A 514 -12.52 -1.19 39.11
CA SER A 514 -12.42 -1.72 37.74
C SER A 514 -12.09 -0.60 36.76
N TRP A 515 -11.09 -0.82 35.92
CA TRP A 515 -10.78 0.04 34.77
C TRP A 515 -11.09 -0.71 33.49
N SER A 516 -11.77 -0.05 32.56
CA SER A 516 -12.02 -0.56 31.21
C SER A 516 -11.36 0.31 30.15
N GLU A 517 -10.90 -0.33 29.08
CA GLU A 517 -10.38 0.31 27.87
C GLU A 517 -11.02 -0.37 26.66
N THR A 518 -11.83 0.37 25.90
CA THR A 518 -12.41 -0.09 24.63
C THR A 518 -11.62 0.46 23.46
N ALA A 519 -11.30 -0.41 22.51
CA ALA A 519 -10.73 -0.06 21.22
C ALA A 519 -11.58 -0.65 20.09
N VAL A 520 -11.45 -0.06 18.89
CA VAL A 520 -12.04 -0.63 17.67
C VAL A 520 -10.92 -1.23 16.82
N VAL A 521 -11.07 -2.48 16.41
CA VAL A 521 -10.25 -3.11 15.37
C VAL A 521 -10.96 -2.93 14.04
N PHE A 522 -10.55 -1.94 13.25
CA PHE A 522 -10.90 -1.88 11.83
C PHE A 522 -10.12 -2.97 11.08
N ALA A 523 -10.81 -3.69 10.21
CA ALA A 523 -10.21 -4.69 9.33
C ALA A 523 -10.98 -4.69 8.01
N GLY A 524 -10.45 -3.99 7.01
CA GLY A 524 -11.25 -3.73 5.81
C GLY A 524 -10.49 -3.18 4.60
N PRO A 525 -11.24 -2.95 3.51
CA PRO A 525 -10.71 -2.42 2.27
C PRO A 525 -10.36 -0.93 2.38
N ARG A 526 -9.29 -0.52 1.68
CA ARG A 526 -8.81 0.87 1.57
C ARG A 526 -9.63 1.69 0.58
N GLU A 527 -10.96 1.59 0.65
CA GLU A 527 -11.84 2.41 -0.17
C GLU A 527 -11.98 3.80 0.46
N THR A 528 -12.16 4.83 -0.36
CA THR A 528 -12.20 6.22 0.13
C THR A 528 -13.35 6.43 1.12
N HIS A 529 -14.58 6.00 0.78
CA HIS A 529 -15.74 6.14 1.67
C HIS A 529 -15.57 5.32 2.96
N VAL A 530 -15.07 4.08 2.87
CA VAL A 530 -14.82 3.23 4.04
C VAL A 530 -13.80 3.88 4.98
N LEU A 531 -12.63 4.29 4.49
CA LEU A 531 -11.61 4.87 5.35
C LEU A 531 -12.03 6.25 5.90
N ASP A 532 -12.76 7.06 5.12
CA ASP A 532 -13.26 8.36 5.58
C ASP A 532 -14.35 8.18 6.67
N ALA A 533 -15.26 7.21 6.53
CA ALA A 533 -16.31 6.89 7.52
C ALA A 533 -15.77 6.44 8.89
N TYR A 534 -14.60 5.78 8.89
CA TYR A 534 -13.86 5.40 10.11
C TYR A 534 -12.85 6.45 10.58
N GLY A 535 -12.75 7.61 9.91
CA GLY A 535 -11.82 8.69 10.29
C GLY A 535 -10.33 8.41 10.00
N ILE A 536 -10.02 7.47 9.11
CA ILE A 536 -8.68 6.96 8.78
C ILE A 536 -8.32 7.12 7.28
N GLY A 537 -8.98 8.05 6.59
CA GLY A 537 -8.83 8.34 5.16
C GLY A 537 -7.42 8.77 4.71
N ASP A 538 -6.59 9.25 5.64
CA ASP A 538 -5.19 9.63 5.40
C ASP A 538 -4.26 8.44 5.13
N ILE A 539 -4.68 7.22 5.48
CA ILE A 539 -4.04 5.98 5.03
C ILE A 539 -4.01 5.88 3.49
N LEU A 540 -4.96 6.47 2.76
CA LEU A 540 -5.06 6.35 1.29
C LEU A 540 -4.19 7.37 0.53
N TYR A 541 -2.87 7.13 0.52
CA TYR A 541 -1.91 8.05 -0.10
C TYR A 541 -1.91 8.04 -1.64
N TYR A 542 -2.57 9.03 -2.25
CA TYR A 542 -2.63 9.24 -3.72
C TYR A 542 -1.30 9.69 -4.40
N GLY A 543 -0.16 9.68 -3.70
CA GLY A 543 1.13 10.14 -4.25
C GLY A 543 1.29 11.67 -4.26
N TRP A 544 2.34 12.17 -4.91
CA TRP A 544 2.69 13.60 -4.92
C TRP A 544 1.78 14.51 -5.76
N PHE A 545 0.80 13.94 -6.49
CA PHE A 545 -0.11 14.68 -7.38
C PHE A 545 -1.60 14.35 -7.10
N PRO A 546 -2.08 14.46 -5.85
CA PRO A 546 -3.45 14.06 -5.48
C PRO A 546 -4.53 14.88 -6.21
N TRP A 547 -4.24 16.15 -6.53
CA TRP A 547 -5.10 17.03 -7.34
C TRP A 547 -5.24 16.59 -8.81
N VAL A 548 -4.46 15.60 -9.24
CA VAL A 548 -4.61 14.93 -10.54
C VAL A 548 -5.20 13.53 -10.35
N ALA A 549 -4.70 12.77 -9.37
CA ALA A 549 -5.13 11.40 -9.11
C ALA A 549 -6.60 11.29 -8.66
N LYS A 550 -7.07 12.14 -7.72
CA LYS A 550 -8.46 12.09 -7.24
C LYS A 550 -9.48 12.41 -8.37
N PRO A 551 -9.33 13.47 -9.18
CA PRO A 551 -10.22 13.70 -10.33
C PRO A 551 -10.18 12.60 -11.39
N LEU A 552 -9.02 11.98 -11.65
CA LEU A 552 -8.94 10.85 -12.59
C LEU A 552 -9.67 9.61 -12.07
N SER A 553 -9.61 9.31 -10.76
CA SER A 553 -10.38 8.21 -10.15
C SER A 553 -11.88 8.48 -10.22
N PHE A 554 -12.33 9.71 -9.95
CA PHE A 554 -13.74 10.09 -10.12
C PHE A 554 -14.23 9.87 -11.56
N VAL A 555 -13.47 10.33 -12.57
CA VAL A 555 -13.84 10.13 -13.99
C VAL A 555 -13.74 8.66 -14.40
N LEU A 556 -12.80 7.88 -13.85
CA LEU A 556 -12.72 6.43 -14.07
C LEU A 556 -13.97 5.71 -13.56
N ARG A 557 -14.42 6.03 -12.34
CA ARG A 557 -15.63 5.47 -11.74
C ARG A 557 -16.89 5.89 -12.50
N ALA A 558 -16.96 7.14 -12.97
CA ALA A 558 -18.06 7.60 -13.83
C ALA A 558 -18.11 6.85 -15.18
N PHE A 559 -16.97 6.55 -15.81
CA PHE A 559 -16.96 5.68 -17.00
C PHE A 559 -17.29 4.23 -16.67
N HIS A 560 -16.84 3.69 -15.53
CA HIS A 560 -17.23 2.35 -15.09
C HIS A 560 -18.75 2.23 -14.92
N PHE A 561 -19.39 3.18 -14.24
CA PHE A 561 -20.84 3.25 -14.09
C PHE A 561 -21.59 3.25 -15.43
N LEU A 562 -21.02 3.88 -16.47
CA LEU A 562 -21.61 3.94 -17.81
C LEU A 562 -21.45 2.65 -18.63
N VAL A 563 -20.39 1.85 -18.41
CA VAL A 563 -20.04 0.70 -19.29
C VAL A 563 -19.91 -0.65 -18.60
N GLY A 564 -19.99 -0.71 -17.27
CA GLY A 564 -19.89 -1.95 -16.47
C GLY A 564 -18.55 -2.70 -16.58
N ASN A 565 -17.49 -2.05 -17.07
CA ASN A 565 -16.18 -2.69 -17.28
C ASN A 565 -15.02 -1.69 -17.10
N TYR A 566 -14.14 -1.96 -16.14
CA TYR A 566 -13.01 -1.07 -15.85
C TYR A 566 -11.95 -1.01 -16.96
N GLY A 567 -11.75 -2.08 -17.73
CA GLY A 567 -10.84 -2.08 -18.88
C GLY A 567 -11.28 -1.08 -19.95
N LEU A 568 -12.57 -1.06 -20.28
CA LEU A 568 -13.18 -0.06 -21.17
C LEU A 568 -13.14 1.35 -20.55
N ALA A 569 -13.40 1.49 -19.24
CA ALA A 569 -13.32 2.77 -18.54
C ALA A 569 -11.91 3.38 -18.59
N ILE A 570 -10.85 2.55 -18.44
CA ILE A 570 -9.45 2.98 -18.62
C ILE A 570 -9.20 3.46 -20.06
N ILE A 571 -9.71 2.76 -21.07
CA ILE A 571 -9.58 3.17 -22.48
C ILE A 571 -10.29 4.52 -22.73
N MET A 572 -11.51 4.70 -22.22
CA MET A 572 -12.26 5.96 -22.35
C MET A 572 -11.54 7.13 -21.64
N LEU A 573 -11.06 6.91 -20.42
CA LEU A 573 -10.26 7.90 -19.67
C LEU A 573 -9.00 8.28 -20.44
N THR A 574 -8.31 7.29 -21.02
CA THR A 574 -7.12 7.49 -21.85
C THR A 574 -7.41 8.37 -23.05
N VAL A 575 -8.52 8.10 -23.77
CA VAL A 575 -8.97 8.88 -24.93
C VAL A 575 -9.29 10.32 -24.54
N VAL A 576 -10.02 10.55 -23.44
CA VAL A 576 -10.39 11.90 -22.99
C VAL A 576 -9.17 12.72 -22.57
N VAL A 577 -8.26 12.14 -21.77
CA VAL A 577 -7.00 12.80 -21.36
C VAL A 577 -6.15 13.12 -22.59
N ARG A 578 -6.01 12.18 -23.53
CA ARG A 578 -5.25 12.40 -24.76
C ARG A 578 -5.89 13.46 -25.67
N ALA A 579 -7.21 13.47 -25.82
CA ALA A 579 -7.94 14.48 -26.58
C ALA A 579 -7.78 15.89 -25.99
N ALA A 580 -7.81 16.03 -24.66
CA ALA A 580 -7.52 17.29 -23.98
C ALA A 580 -6.06 17.76 -24.22
N MET A 581 -5.12 16.82 -24.32
CA MET A 581 -3.69 17.12 -24.61
C MET A 581 -3.38 17.35 -26.10
N PHE A 582 -4.26 16.95 -27.04
CA PHE A 582 -4.05 17.08 -28.49
C PHE A 582 -3.57 18.47 -28.96
N PRO A 583 -4.06 19.63 -28.45
CA PRO A 583 -3.55 20.94 -28.83
C PRO A 583 -2.07 21.18 -28.46
N LEU A 584 -1.57 20.49 -27.44
CA LEU A 584 -0.17 20.50 -27.01
C LEU A 584 0.64 19.44 -27.78
N SER A 585 0.13 18.22 -27.95
CA SER A 585 0.70 17.18 -28.83
C SER A 585 0.97 17.71 -30.24
N ARG A 586 0.01 18.45 -30.81
CA ARG A 586 0.11 19.08 -32.14
C ARG A 586 1.18 20.19 -32.21
N LYS A 587 1.46 20.90 -31.11
CA LYS A 587 2.57 21.87 -31.04
C LYS A 587 3.91 21.14 -30.98
N ALA A 588 4.05 20.14 -30.11
CA ALA A 588 5.26 19.33 -30.01
C ALA A 588 5.58 18.61 -31.34
N ALA A 589 4.58 18.03 -32.01
CA ALA A 589 4.74 17.38 -33.31
C ALA A 589 5.14 18.37 -34.44
N ARG A 590 4.63 19.61 -34.41
CA ARG A 590 5.09 20.69 -35.31
C ARG A 590 6.55 21.08 -35.06
N ASN A 591 6.96 21.15 -33.80
CA ASN A 591 8.36 21.43 -33.44
C ASN A 591 9.29 20.28 -33.86
N ALA A 592 8.88 19.02 -33.65
CA ALA A 592 9.64 17.85 -34.12
C ALA A 592 9.79 17.82 -35.66
N ALA A 593 8.77 18.24 -36.42
CA ALA A 593 8.86 18.40 -37.87
C ALA A 593 9.81 19.54 -38.28
N MET A 594 9.78 20.69 -37.59
CA MET A 594 10.75 21.78 -37.83
C MET A 594 12.19 21.34 -37.54
N MET A 595 12.41 20.51 -36.51
CA MET A 595 13.72 19.93 -36.23
C MET A 595 14.20 18.99 -37.36
N GLN A 596 13.28 18.26 -38.02
CA GLN A 596 13.59 17.48 -39.22
C GLN A 596 13.92 18.36 -40.43
N GLU A 597 13.24 19.50 -40.60
CA GLU A 597 13.53 20.50 -41.63
C GLU A 597 14.93 21.16 -41.41
N LEU A 598 15.34 21.39 -40.15
CA LEU A 598 16.64 22.00 -39.79
C LEU A 598 17.83 21.02 -39.73
N ALA A 599 17.58 19.71 -39.63
CA ALA A 599 18.59 18.66 -39.54
C ALA A 599 19.77 18.78 -40.53
N PRO A 600 19.59 19.02 -41.85
CA PRO A 600 20.72 19.12 -42.78
C PRO A 600 21.58 20.37 -42.58
N GLU A 601 21.04 21.46 -42.00
CA GLU A 601 21.83 22.66 -41.69
C GLU A 601 22.60 22.51 -40.37
N LEU A 602 22.00 21.83 -39.38
CA LEU A 602 22.68 21.43 -38.16
C LEU A 602 23.90 20.55 -38.42
N ARG A 603 23.83 19.61 -39.39
CA ARG A 603 24.99 18.82 -39.84
C ARG A 603 26.11 19.72 -40.39
N LYS A 604 25.80 20.64 -41.31
CA LYS A 604 26.78 21.58 -41.89
C LYS A 604 27.46 22.44 -40.81
N ILE A 605 26.72 22.88 -39.79
CA ILE A 605 27.28 23.61 -38.64
C ILE A 605 28.22 22.72 -37.81
N ALA A 606 27.83 21.45 -37.57
CA ALA A 606 28.65 20.50 -36.83
C ALA A 606 29.93 20.10 -37.56
N GLU A 607 29.89 19.98 -38.89
CA GLU A 607 31.05 19.73 -39.75
C GLU A 607 31.99 20.95 -39.78
N LYS A 608 31.44 22.15 -40.00
CA LYS A 608 32.22 23.40 -40.10
C LYS A 608 32.90 23.81 -38.78
N HIS A 609 32.27 23.48 -37.63
CA HIS A 609 32.76 23.84 -36.29
C HIS A 609 33.11 22.61 -35.45
N LYS A 610 33.66 21.57 -36.09
CA LYS A 610 33.94 20.26 -35.46
C LYS A 610 34.87 20.34 -34.24
N ASN A 611 35.82 21.28 -34.26
CA ASN A 611 36.83 21.47 -33.21
C ASN A 611 36.56 22.68 -32.30
N ASP A 612 35.42 23.37 -32.47
CA ASP A 612 35.13 24.64 -31.80
C ASP A 612 33.70 24.62 -31.24
N MET A 613 33.59 24.17 -29.98
CA MET A 613 32.29 23.93 -29.35
C MET A 613 31.49 25.22 -29.12
N GLU A 614 32.17 26.33 -28.82
CA GLU A 614 31.52 27.63 -28.59
C GLU A 614 30.93 28.19 -29.88
N LYS A 615 31.71 28.25 -30.98
CA LYS A 615 31.20 28.72 -32.28
C LYS A 615 30.10 27.79 -32.80
N ARG A 616 30.19 26.48 -32.55
CA ARG A 616 29.12 25.52 -32.89
C ARG A 616 27.82 25.85 -32.14
N MET A 617 27.87 26.08 -30.82
CA MET A 617 26.70 26.41 -30.01
C MET A 617 26.11 27.79 -30.39
N ALA A 618 26.96 28.78 -30.68
CA ALA A 618 26.53 30.09 -31.16
C ALA A 618 25.81 30.03 -32.51
N ALA A 619 26.38 29.32 -33.49
CA ALA A 619 25.77 29.13 -34.81
C ALA A 619 24.45 28.34 -34.75
N GLN A 620 24.36 27.32 -33.89
CA GLN A 620 23.09 26.61 -33.64
C GLN A 620 22.02 27.53 -33.03
N LYS A 621 22.38 28.37 -32.06
CA LYS A 621 21.47 29.36 -31.46
C LYS A 621 21.00 30.39 -32.49
N GLU A 622 21.88 30.84 -33.38
CA GLU A 622 21.51 31.75 -34.47
C GLU A 622 20.55 31.10 -35.48
N LEU A 623 20.82 29.86 -35.90
CA LEU A 623 19.93 29.10 -36.78
C LEU A 623 18.53 28.94 -36.15
N TYR A 624 18.45 28.56 -34.87
CA TYR A 624 17.18 28.45 -34.15
C TYR A 624 16.45 29.80 -34.06
N ALA A 625 17.15 30.91 -33.83
CA ALA A 625 16.56 32.24 -33.83
C ALA A 625 16.01 32.65 -35.22
N ARG A 626 16.80 32.43 -36.29
CA ARG A 626 16.41 32.72 -37.69
C ARG A 626 15.13 31.99 -38.11
N HIS A 627 14.93 30.75 -37.64
CA HIS A 627 13.74 29.93 -37.95
C HIS A 627 12.65 30.00 -36.87
N ASN A 628 12.79 30.87 -35.87
CA ASN A 628 11.88 31.00 -34.71
C ASN A 628 11.58 29.65 -34.02
N PHE A 629 12.60 28.80 -33.94
CA PHE A 629 12.52 27.45 -33.39
C PHE A 629 12.90 27.43 -31.90
N ASN A 630 12.01 26.89 -31.06
CA ASN A 630 12.29 26.69 -29.64
C ASN A 630 12.66 25.22 -29.37
N PRO A 631 13.91 24.89 -28.99
CA PRO A 631 14.31 23.50 -28.70
C PRO A 631 13.55 22.90 -27.51
N PHE A 632 13.15 23.71 -26.53
CA PHE A 632 12.32 23.27 -25.39
C PHE A 632 10.83 23.09 -25.76
N GLY A 633 10.42 23.53 -26.95
CA GLY A 633 9.07 23.37 -27.46
C GLY A 633 8.63 21.91 -27.70
N GLY A 634 9.57 20.96 -27.65
CA GLY A 634 9.27 19.52 -27.61
C GLY A 634 9.07 18.99 -26.19
N CYS A 635 9.99 19.28 -25.26
CA CYS A 635 9.96 18.73 -23.90
C CYS A 635 8.88 19.33 -22.99
N LEU A 636 8.33 20.50 -23.31
CA LEU A 636 7.19 21.08 -22.57
C LEU A 636 5.98 20.12 -22.49
N LEU A 637 5.74 19.32 -23.54
CA LEU A 637 4.71 18.28 -23.51
C LEU A 637 5.03 17.21 -22.45
N MET A 638 6.30 16.79 -22.33
CA MET A 638 6.75 15.79 -21.37
C MET A 638 6.59 16.27 -19.93
N PHE A 639 6.92 17.53 -19.64
CA PHE A 639 6.74 18.12 -18.30
C PHE A 639 5.28 18.22 -17.86
N ILE A 640 4.34 18.43 -18.79
CA ILE A 640 2.90 18.44 -18.50
C ILE A 640 2.35 17.00 -18.45
N GLN A 641 2.86 16.10 -19.30
CA GLN A 641 2.48 14.69 -19.34
C GLN A 641 2.89 13.93 -18.07
N LEU A 642 4.01 14.30 -17.43
CA LEU A 642 4.57 13.56 -16.30
C LEU A 642 3.68 13.61 -15.04
N PRO A 643 3.20 14.77 -14.53
CA PRO A 643 2.18 14.82 -13.47
C PRO A 643 0.89 14.08 -13.82
N ILE A 644 0.43 14.17 -15.08
CA ILE A 644 -0.77 13.47 -15.57
C ILE A 644 -0.57 11.95 -15.53
N PHE A 645 0.60 11.48 -15.96
CA PHE A 645 0.96 10.07 -15.92
C PHE A 645 1.13 9.54 -14.50
N ILE A 646 1.81 10.28 -13.61
CA ILE A 646 1.99 9.86 -12.21
C ILE A 646 0.64 9.87 -11.48
N GLY A 647 -0.21 10.88 -11.72
CA GLY A 647 -1.56 10.93 -11.17
C GLY A 647 -2.43 9.76 -11.62
N LEU A 648 -2.39 9.41 -12.92
CA LEU A 648 -3.10 8.24 -13.44
C LEU A 648 -2.53 6.92 -12.91
N TYR A 649 -1.19 6.79 -12.84
CA TYR A 649 -0.54 5.61 -12.26
C TYR A 649 -0.93 5.42 -10.79
N ARG A 650 -0.95 6.48 -9.97
CA ARG A 650 -1.40 6.40 -8.58
C ARG A 650 -2.88 6.06 -8.49
N CYS A 651 -3.75 6.71 -9.28
CA CYS A 651 -5.16 6.34 -9.41
C CYS A 651 -5.34 4.84 -9.67
N LEU A 652 -4.71 4.29 -10.72
CA LEU A 652 -4.86 2.88 -11.09
C LEU A 652 -4.16 1.91 -10.13
N SER A 653 -3.18 2.36 -9.33
CA SER A 653 -2.50 1.50 -8.36
C SER A 653 -3.16 1.46 -6.98
N VAL A 654 -4.04 2.41 -6.62
CA VAL A 654 -4.72 2.42 -5.31
C VAL A 654 -6.23 2.20 -5.38
N ASP A 655 -6.86 2.23 -6.57
CA ASP A 655 -8.30 1.97 -6.68
C ASP A 655 -8.59 0.46 -6.61
N ILE A 656 -8.99 0.01 -5.42
CA ILE A 656 -9.34 -1.39 -5.11
C ILE A 656 -10.37 -2.00 -6.06
N HIS A 657 -11.23 -1.19 -6.68
CA HIS A 657 -12.19 -1.66 -7.68
C HIS A 657 -11.54 -2.30 -8.93
N LEU A 658 -10.23 -2.15 -9.10
CA LEU A 658 -9.46 -2.85 -10.14
C LEU A 658 -8.98 -4.24 -9.70
N ARG A 659 -8.98 -4.55 -8.39
CA ARG A 659 -8.75 -5.89 -7.85
C ARG A 659 -9.91 -6.80 -8.27
N GLN A 660 -9.61 -7.98 -8.79
CA GLN A 660 -10.60 -8.95 -9.29
C GLN A 660 -11.52 -8.42 -10.43
N ALA A 661 -11.28 -7.23 -10.96
CA ALA A 661 -12.00 -6.71 -12.13
C ALA A 661 -11.40 -7.29 -13.43
N PRO A 662 -12.19 -7.98 -14.25
CA PRO A 662 -11.69 -8.56 -15.50
C PRO A 662 -11.64 -7.54 -16.64
N LEU A 663 -10.62 -7.65 -17.50
CA LEU A 663 -10.60 -6.98 -18.80
C LEU A 663 -11.73 -7.52 -19.71
N VAL A 664 -11.84 -8.84 -19.81
CA VAL A 664 -12.89 -9.56 -20.54
C VAL A 664 -13.57 -10.54 -19.58
N PRO A 665 -14.89 -10.41 -19.31
CA PRO A 665 -15.61 -11.36 -18.46
C PRO A 665 -15.47 -12.81 -18.94
N GLY A 666 -15.34 -13.75 -18.00
CA GLY A 666 -15.15 -15.18 -18.29
C GLY A 666 -13.75 -15.59 -18.76
N VAL A 667 -12.79 -14.65 -18.85
CA VAL A 667 -11.43 -14.94 -19.36
C VAL A 667 -10.39 -14.77 -18.25
N ALA A 668 -9.75 -15.87 -17.85
CA ALA A 668 -8.86 -15.92 -16.69
C ALA A 668 -7.59 -15.04 -16.80
N TRP A 669 -6.96 -14.96 -17.98
CA TRP A 669 -5.62 -14.37 -18.14
C TRP A 669 -5.51 -12.88 -17.78
N ALA A 670 -6.63 -12.15 -17.81
CA ALA A 670 -6.73 -10.76 -17.40
C ALA A 670 -7.96 -10.54 -16.50
N SER A 671 -8.14 -11.44 -15.54
CA SER A 671 -9.22 -11.40 -14.54
C SER A 671 -9.03 -10.34 -13.44
N ASN A 672 -7.86 -9.71 -13.36
CA ASN A 672 -7.47 -8.79 -12.28
C ASN A 672 -6.70 -7.58 -12.82
N LEU A 673 -7.39 -6.48 -13.13
CA LEU A 673 -6.80 -5.25 -13.68
C LEU A 673 -5.75 -4.58 -12.77
N ALA A 674 -5.86 -4.80 -11.45
CA ALA A 674 -4.88 -4.34 -10.47
C ALA A 674 -3.57 -5.14 -10.46
N GLY A 675 -3.57 -6.38 -10.99
CA GLY A 675 -2.39 -7.25 -11.07
C GLY A 675 -1.83 -7.36 -12.49
N PRO A 676 -0.58 -7.85 -12.66
CA PRO A 676 -0.08 -8.26 -13.95
C PRO A 676 -0.99 -9.32 -14.58
N ASP A 677 -1.06 -9.33 -15.91
CA ASP A 677 -1.77 -10.37 -16.65
C ASP A 677 -1.02 -11.71 -16.57
N GLN A 678 -1.77 -12.81 -16.58
CA GLN A 678 -1.27 -14.16 -16.29
C GLN A 678 -1.75 -15.14 -17.38
N LEU A 679 -1.12 -15.12 -18.57
CA LEU A 679 -1.58 -15.95 -19.69
C LEU A 679 -1.27 -17.44 -19.48
N TRP A 680 -0.06 -17.76 -19.01
CA TRP A 680 0.36 -19.12 -18.65
C TRP A 680 1.62 -19.08 -17.77
N ARG A 681 1.78 -20.06 -16.88
CA ARG A 681 2.96 -20.21 -16.03
C ARG A 681 4.08 -20.90 -16.83
N TRP A 682 5.16 -20.18 -17.12
CA TRP A 682 6.28 -20.71 -17.92
C TRP A 682 7.32 -21.49 -17.08
N PRO A 683 7.94 -22.56 -17.63
CA PRO A 683 8.93 -23.39 -16.92
C PRO A 683 10.35 -22.79 -16.95
N LEU A 684 10.47 -21.47 -16.74
CA LEU A 684 11.77 -20.78 -16.72
C LEU A 684 12.44 -20.85 -15.33
N PRO A 685 13.78 -20.74 -15.23
CA PRO A 685 14.51 -20.76 -13.97
C PRO A 685 14.05 -19.68 -12.98
N GLY A 686 14.02 -20.02 -11.68
CA GLY A 686 13.45 -19.18 -10.61
C GLY A 686 14.06 -17.77 -10.46
N PHE A 687 15.30 -17.53 -10.89
CA PHE A 687 15.88 -16.18 -10.87
C PHE A 687 15.27 -15.24 -11.93
N LEU A 688 14.70 -15.78 -13.01
CA LEU A 688 13.90 -15.05 -13.99
C LEU A 688 12.41 -15.11 -13.64
N ALA A 689 11.91 -16.32 -13.35
CA ALA A 689 10.48 -16.63 -13.28
C ALA A 689 9.98 -17.16 -11.92
N GLY A 690 10.72 -16.93 -10.85
CA GLY A 690 10.14 -16.93 -9.50
C GLY A 690 9.35 -15.65 -9.25
N GLU A 691 8.54 -15.63 -8.21
CA GLU A 691 7.83 -14.43 -7.72
C GLU A 691 8.76 -13.24 -7.49
N THR A 692 9.92 -13.49 -6.87
CA THR A 692 11.02 -12.56 -6.64
C THR A 692 11.87 -12.30 -7.90
N GLY A 693 11.74 -13.16 -8.92
CA GLY A 693 12.49 -13.11 -10.18
C GLY A 693 12.19 -11.87 -11.03
N PHE A 694 13.06 -11.59 -11.99
CA PHE A 694 13.01 -10.35 -12.79
C PHE A 694 11.75 -10.21 -13.66
N LEU A 695 11.21 -11.32 -14.16
CA LEU A 695 10.04 -11.36 -15.04
C LEU A 695 8.77 -11.84 -14.31
N GLY A 696 8.91 -12.67 -13.29
CA GLY A 696 7.80 -13.28 -12.57
C GLY A 696 7.34 -14.63 -13.16
N PRO A 697 6.50 -15.40 -12.45
CA PRO A 697 6.11 -16.77 -12.81
C PRO A 697 5.24 -16.92 -14.05
N TYR A 698 4.73 -15.84 -14.63
CA TYR A 698 3.82 -15.89 -15.78
C TYR A 698 4.42 -15.25 -17.03
N LEU A 699 3.97 -15.75 -18.18
CA LEU A 699 4.12 -15.08 -19.47
C LEU A 699 2.98 -14.06 -19.63
N ASN A 700 3.33 -12.80 -19.85
CA ASN A 700 2.38 -11.69 -19.90
C ASN A 700 2.32 -11.13 -21.32
N ILE A 701 1.11 -11.01 -21.88
CA ILE A 701 0.89 -10.59 -23.27
C ILE A 701 0.71 -9.07 -23.41
N LEU A 702 0.13 -8.38 -22.41
CA LEU A 702 -0.04 -6.92 -22.47
C LEU A 702 1.30 -6.16 -22.44
N PRO A 703 2.32 -6.54 -21.65
CA PRO A 703 3.67 -6.00 -21.75
C PRO A 703 4.30 -6.21 -23.13
N ILE A 704 4.12 -7.38 -23.75
CA ILE A 704 4.64 -7.67 -25.10
C ILE A 704 3.99 -6.75 -26.14
N ILE A 705 2.67 -6.59 -26.12
CA ILE A 705 1.95 -5.65 -27.00
C ILE A 705 2.44 -4.21 -26.74
N THR A 706 2.69 -3.84 -25.49
CA THR A 706 3.21 -2.53 -25.11
C THR A 706 4.62 -2.27 -25.65
N ILE A 707 5.55 -3.25 -25.54
CA ILE A 707 6.90 -3.19 -26.14
C ILE A 707 6.80 -2.96 -27.66
N VAL A 708 5.96 -3.75 -28.34
CA VAL A 708 5.78 -3.63 -29.80
C VAL A 708 5.24 -2.26 -30.18
N LEU A 709 4.25 -1.73 -29.45
CA LEU A 709 3.70 -0.40 -29.68
C LEU A 709 4.72 0.72 -29.40
N PHE A 710 5.53 0.62 -28.35
CA PHE A 710 6.61 1.57 -28.06
C PHE A 710 7.68 1.57 -29.17
N LEU A 711 8.08 0.40 -29.67
CA LEU A 711 9.03 0.29 -30.78
C LEU A 711 8.45 0.85 -32.10
N VAL A 712 7.16 0.63 -32.36
CA VAL A 712 6.44 1.19 -33.51
C VAL A 712 6.34 2.72 -33.40
N GLN A 713 5.95 3.25 -32.23
CA GLN A 713 5.93 4.69 -31.96
C GLN A 713 7.30 5.32 -32.13
N GLN A 714 8.34 4.73 -31.54
CA GLN A 714 9.71 5.22 -31.65
C GLN A 714 10.13 5.28 -33.13
N LYS A 715 9.81 4.25 -33.94
CA LYS A 715 10.09 4.23 -35.39
C LYS A 715 9.30 5.27 -36.20
N LEU A 716 8.11 5.68 -35.74
CA LEU A 716 7.24 6.69 -36.39
C LEU A 716 7.51 8.14 -35.96
N PHE A 717 8.01 8.35 -34.75
CA PHE A 717 8.16 9.68 -34.14
C PHE A 717 9.61 10.17 -34.17
N THR A 718 10.59 9.26 -34.08
CA THR A 718 12.02 9.63 -34.07
C THR A 718 12.47 10.05 -35.49
N PRO A 719 13.21 11.16 -35.65
CA PRO A 719 13.86 11.49 -36.92
C PRO A 719 14.92 10.45 -37.32
N PRO A 720 15.22 10.27 -38.62
CA PRO A 720 16.38 9.48 -39.02
C PRO A 720 17.66 10.10 -38.44
N ALA A 721 18.56 9.26 -37.91
CA ALA A 721 19.81 9.70 -37.29
C ALA A 721 20.62 10.61 -38.23
N THR A 722 21.19 11.67 -37.68
CA THR A 722 21.92 12.70 -38.44
C THR A 722 23.43 12.50 -38.44
N ASP A 723 23.92 11.83 -37.41
CA ASP A 723 25.33 11.71 -37.05
C ASP A 723 25.50 10.48 -36.14
N GLU A 724 26.74 10.03 -35.93
CA GLU A 724 27.02 8.80 -35.18
C GLU A 724 26.57 8.88 -33.71
N GLN A 725 26.65 10.08 -33.12
CA GLN A 725 26.16 10.36 -31.77
C GLN A 725 24.64 10.22 -31.67
N THR A 726 23.86 10.79 -32.60
CA THR A 726 22.40 10.57 -32.63
C THR A 726 22.03 9.12 -32.97
N ARG A 727 22.82 8.41 -33.79
CA ARG A 727 22.62 6.97 -34.04
C ARG A 727 22.78 6.15 -32.75
N MET A 728 23.83 6.41 -31.98
CA MET A 728 24.07 5.77 -30.68
C MET A 728 22.96 6.10 -29.67
N GLN A 729 22.53 7.37 -29.58
CA GLN A 729 21.39 7.76 -28.75
C GLN A 729 20.09 7.05 -29.15
N GLN A 730 19.83 6.86 -30.45
CA GLN A 730 18.65 6.12 -30.91
C GLN A 730 18.73 4.62 -30.57
N GLN A 731 19.91 4.01 -30.62
CA GLN A 731 20.11 2.62 -30.17
C GLN A 731 19.92 2.48 -28.65
N MET A 732 20.49 3.39 -27.86
CA MET A 732 20.30 3.46 -26.42
C MET A 732 18.82 3.64 -26.04
N MET A 733 18.10 4.53 -26.72
CA MET A 733 16.66 4.74 -26.52
C MET A 733 15.83 3.49 -26.90
N LYS A 734 16.21 2.74 -27.95
CA LYS A 734 15.55 1.47 -28.29
C LYS A 734 15.74 0.43 -27.19
N PHE A 735 16.98 0.25 -26.72
CA PHE A 735 17.30 -0.64 -25.62
C PHE A 735 16.52 -0.27 -24.35
N MET A 736 16.48 1.03 -24.01
CA MET A 736 15.74 1.55 -22.87
C MET A 736 14.22 1.29 -22.99
N MET A 737 13.62 1.45 -24.17
CA MET A 737 12.19 1.15 -24.38
C MET A 737 11.88 -0.34 -24.24
N VAL A 738 12.75 -1.22 -24.72
CA VAL A 738 12.63 -2.67 -24.49
C VAL A 738 12.79 -3.00 -23.01
N PHE A 739 13.81 -2.46 -22.35
CA PHE A 739 14.07 -2.68 -20.92
C PHE A 739 12.91 -2.23 -20.02
N ILE A 740 12.34 -1.04 -20.28
CA ILE A 740 11.15 -0.53 -19.58
C ILE A 740 9.95 -1.45 -19.82
N GLY A 741 9.72 -1.90 -21.05
CA GLY A 741 8.61 -2.82 -21.35
C GLY A 741 8.80 -4.24 -20.81
N VAL A 742 10.04 -4.70 -20.62
CA VAL A 742 10.34 -5.94 -19.88
C VAL A 742 10.05 -5.77 -18.38
N MET A 743 10.37 -4.61 -17.80
CA MET A 743 9.97 -4.27 -16.43
C MET A 743 8.43 -4.25 -16.25
N PHE A 744 7.65 -4.05 -17.32
CA PHE A 744 6.18 -4.10 -17.25
C PHE A 744 5.61 -5.52 -17.02
N PHE A 745 6.41 -6.59 -17.05
CA PHE A 745 5.95 -7.93 -16.62
C PHE A 745 5.54 -7.99 -15.14
N LYS A 746 6.02 -7.04 -14.30
CA LYS A 746 5.64 -6.93 -12.87
C LYS A 746 4.69 -5.75 -12.59
N VAL A 747 4.00 -5.24 -13.61
CA VAL A 747 3.16 -4.03 -13.55
C VAL A 747 1.67 -4.38 -13.73
N PRO A 748 0.73 -3.67 -13.07
CA PRO A 748 -0.71 -3.87 -13.25
C PRO A 748 -1.16 -3.84 -14.72
N SER A 749 -1.93 -4.84 -15.12
CA SER A 749 -2.47 -5.00 -16.48
C SER A 749 -3.34 -3.81 -16.90
N GLY A 750 -4.07 -3.18 -15.96
CA GLY A 750 -4.76 -1.91 -16.15
C GLY A 750 -3.86 -0.76 -16.63
N LEU A 751 -2.61 -0.69 -16.14
CA LEU A 751 -1.64 0.29 -16.62
C LEU A 751 -1.12 -0.06 -18.02
N CYS A 752 -0.93 -1.35 -18.31
CA CYS A 752 -0.56 -1.81 -19.65
C CYS A 752 -1.68 -1.49 -20.67
N ILE A 753 -2.96 -1.64 -20.30
CA ILE A 753 -4.11 -1.22 -21.12
C ILE A 753 -4.10 0.29 -21.37
N TYR A 754 -3.84 1.12 -20.34
CA TYR A 754 -3.59 2.55 -20.53
C TYR A 754 -2.48 2.79 -21.55
N PHE A 755 -1.31 2.15 -21.39
CA PHE A 755 -0.19 2.34 -22.31
C PHE A 755 -0.51 1.90 -23.74
N ILE A 756 -1.27 0.82 -23.93
CA ILE A 756 -1.72 0.33 -25.24
C ILE A 756 -2.66 1.34 -25.90
N ALA A 757 -3.73 1.77 -25.21
CA ALA A 757 -4.68 2.75 -25.75
C ALA A 757 -4.02 4.11 -26.01
N SER A 758 -3.18 4.56 -25.07
CA SER A 758 -2.38 5.80 -25.15
C SER A 758 -1.37 5.74 -26.31
N SER A 759 -0.86 4.55 -26.63
CA SER A 759 0.06 4.33 -27.75
C SER A 759 -0.64 4.30 -29.10
N ILE A 760 -1.75 3.56 -29.20
CA ILE A 760 -2.61 3.50 -30.40
C ILE A 760 -3.11 4.91 -30.76
N TRP A 761 -3.59 5.67 -29.77
CA TRP A 761 -3.98 7.07 -29.97
C TRP A 761 -2.83 7.92 -30.52
N GLY A 762 -1.63 7.85 -29.93
CA GLY A 762 -0.48 8.61 -30.42
C GLY A 762 -0.06 8.23 -31.85
N ILE A 763 -0.21 6.96 -32.23
CA ILE A 763 0.01 6.51 -33.63
C ILE A 763 -1.06 7.12 -34.55
N ALA A 764 -2.34 7.08 -34.15
CA ALA A 764 -3.42 7.70 -34.90
C ALA A 764 -3.24 9.22 -35.06
N GLU A 765 -2.90 9.96 -33.99
CA GLU A 765 -2.52 11.38 -34.05
C GLU A 765 -1.44 11.64 -35.10
N ARG A 766 -0.37 10.84 -35.09
CA ARG A 766 0.77 11.00 -36.01
C ARG A 766 0.39 10.73 -37.47
N LEU A 767 -0.50 9.78 -37.73
CA LEU A 767 -0.97 9.42 -39.07
C LEU A 767 -1.99 10.44 -39.61
N LEU A 768 -2.83 11.02 -38.74
CA LEU A 768 -3.83 12.05 -39.08
C LEU A 768 -3.23 13.46 -39.26
N LEU A 769 -2.02 13.71 -38.73
CA LEU A 769 -1.30 14.97 -38.98
C LEU A 769 -0.83 15.04 -40.44
N PRO A 770 -1.15 16.11 -41.19
CA PRO A 770 -0.73 16.25 -42.58
C PRO A 770 0.79 16.15 -42.73
N LYS A 771 1.25 15.17 -43.51
CA LYS A 771 2.62 15.14 -44.02
C LYS A 771 2.83 16.39 -44.86
N LYS A 772 3.64 17.35 -44.38
CA LYS A 772 4.15 18.43 -45.25
C LYS A 772 4.91 17.75 -46.40
N THR A 773 4.44 17.93 -47.63
CA THR A 773 5.30 17.77 -48.79
C THR A 773 6.43 18.78 -48.69
N SER A 774 7.68 18.34 -48.81
CA SER A 774 8.81 19.24 -49.05
C SER A 774 8.49 20.16 -50.23
N PRO A 775 8.87 21.45 -50.20
CA PRO A 775 8.69 22.32 -51.36
C PRO A 775 9.46 21.72 -52.54
N SER A 776 8.73 21.27 -53.57
CA SER A 776 9.31 20.60 -54.73
C SER A 776 10.18 21.58 -55.53
N SER A 777 11.26 21.05 -56.12
CA SER A 777 12.18 21.78 -56.97
C SER A 777 11.53 22.17 -58.31
N ALA A 778 10.91 23.35 -58.35
CA ALA A 778 10.48 24.08 -59.55
C ALA A 778 10.49 25.58 -59.23
N SER A 779 10.87 26.51 -60.11
CA SER A 779 11.39 26.44 -61.49
C SER A 779 12.72 27.23 -61.51
N GLY A 780 13.72 26.99 -62.37
CA GLY A 780 13.66 26.93 -63.83
C GLY A 780 14.50 28.10 -64.38
N ALA A 781 15.35 27.86 -65.38
CA ALA A 781 16.39 28.83 -65.74
C ALA A 781 15.87 30.04 -66.54
N SER A 782 16.41 31.22 -66.23
CA SER A 782 16.41 32.37 -67.15
C SER A 782 17.72 33.15 -66.99
N HIS A 783 18.55 33.20 -68.03
CA HIS A 783 19.69 34.12 -68.09
C HIS A 783 19.18 35.57 -68.13
N HIS A 784 19.76 36.46 -67.32
CA HIS A 784 19.86 37.89 -67.67
C HIS A 784 21.12 38.51 -67.09
N SER A 785 21.80 39.29 -67.91
CA SER A 785 23.07 39.99 -67.62
C SER A 785 22.88 41.18 -66.66
N PRO A 786 23.94 41.66 -65.97
CA PRO A 786 23.80 42.70 -64.93
C PRO A 786 23.38 44.07 -65.51
N PRO A 787 22.60 44.87 -64.75
CA PRO A 787 22.09 46.16 -65.22
C PRO A 787 23.14 47.28 -65.19
N ARG A 788 23.04 48.20 -66.16
CA ARG A 788 23.75 49.49 -66.14
C ARG A 788 23.07 50.51 -65.22
N ARG A 789 23.81 51.54 -64.79
CA ARG A 789 23.32 52.66 -63.95
C ARG A 789 22.45 53.66 -64.72
N SER A 790 21.28 53.99 -64.17
CA SER A 790 20.49 55.25 -64.21
C SER A 790 19.06 54.90 -63.75
N GLY A 791 18.21 55.79 -63.23
CA GLY A 791 18.31 57.19 -62.84
C GLY A 791 17.10 57.53 -61.93
N SER A 792 17.05 58.71 -61.31
CA SER A 792 15.99 59.09 -60.34
C SER A 792 14.64 59.43 -60.98
N GLY A 793 13.54 59.23 -60.23
CA GLY A 793 12.19 59.68 -60.58
C GLY A 793 11.12 59.27 -59.55
N ASP A 794 10.31 60.23 -59.09
CA ASP A 794 9.32 60.08 -58.01
C ASP A 794 7.90 59.70 -58.49
N GLY A 795 7.05 59.16 -57.60
CA GLY A 795 5.61 58.96 -57.86
C GLY A 795 4.93 57.87 -57.00
N PRO A 796 3.75 58.09 -56.37
CA PRO A 796 3.26 57.17 -55.30
C PRO A 796 1.95 56.38 -55.58
N MET A 797 1.81 55.25 -54.84
CA MET A 797 0.56 54.54 -54.47
C MET A 797 -0.23 53.81 -55.60
N PRO A 798 -1.19 52.89 -55.31
CA PRO A 798 -1.77 52.53 -54.01
C PRO A 798 -1.71 51.02 -53.61
N ALA A 799 -1.89 50.74 -52.32
CA ALA A 799 -1.90 49.38 -51.77
C ALA A 799 -3.27 48.66 -51.88
N LYS A 800 -3.36 47.57 -52.68
CA LYS A 800 -4.60 46.72 -52.68
C LYS A 800 -4.46 45.21 -52.98
N GLN A 801 -3.27 44.59 -52.94
CA GLN A 801 -3.11 43.14 -53.24
C GLN A 801 -2.53 42.23 -52.15
N VAL A 802 -1.95 42.75 -51.05
CA VAL A 802 -1.23 41.93 -50.04
C VAL A 802 -2.16 41.11 -49.12
N ARG A 803 -3.48 41.34 -49.11
CA ARG A 803 -4.39 40.83 -48.07
C ARG A 803 -4.92 39.39 -48.28
N LYS A 804 -4.58 38.68 -49.38
CA LYS A 804 -5.17 37.35 -49.69
C LYS A 804 -4.28 36.12 -49.41
N GLN A 805 -2.97 36.26 -49.19
CA GLN A 805 -2.08 35.13 -48.89
C GLN A 805 -1.89 34.84 -47.38
N ARG A 806 -2.23 35.78 -46.48
CA ARG A 806 -1.91 35.69 -45.04
C ARG A 806 -2.91 34.85 -44.19
N ARG A 807 -3.55 33.82 -44.76
CA ARG A 807 -4.63 33.05 -44.09
C ARG A 807 -4.60 31.52 -44.23
N ARG A 808 -3.46 30.93 -44.60
CA ARG A 808 -3.20 29.46 -44.54
C ARG A 808 -1.73 29.15 -44.23
N TRP A 809 -1.35 29.16 -42.94
CA TRP A 809 -0.18 28.48 -42.34
C TRP A 809 -0.42 28.30 -40.82
#